data_AF-A0A1A9UTL6-F1
#
_entry.id   AF-A0A1A9UTL6-F1
#
_cell.length_a   1.000
_cell.length_b   1.000
_cell.length_c   1.000
_cell.angle_alpha   90.00
_cell.angle_beta   90.00
_cell.angle_gamma   90.00
#
_symmetry.space_group_name_H-M   'P 1'
#
loop_
_entity.id
_entity.type
_entity.pdbx_description
1 polymer ?
#
loop_
_entity_poly.entity_id
_entity_poly.type
_entity_poly.pdbx_seq_one_letter_code
_entity_poly.pdbx_strand_id
1 'polypeptide(L)'
;MSSRSRAILNVNLDAVMANDPLRELFEACKTGDIGKVKKLITPQTVNARDTAGRKSTPLHFAAGYGRREVVEFLLNSGASIQACDEGGLHPLHNACSFGHAEVVRLLLKAGASPNTTDNWNYTPLHEAASKGKVDVCIALLQHGANAGIRNSEQKTPLELADDNTRPVLTGEYRKDELLEAARSGAEDRLLALLNVNCHASDGRRSTPLHLAAGYNRISIVEILLAHGADVHAKDKGGLVPLHNACSYGHFEVTKLLIKAGANVNANDLWAFTPLHEAASKSRVEVCSLLLSKGADPTLLNCHNKSAIDSAPTRELRERIAYEYKGHCVLDACRKCDITRLKKFLSSETVNFVHPYSGDAPLHAASISIDVKRKQIADVLIRKGALLNEKNKAFLTPLHLAAEHLHYDIMDTLLKNGAKVNALDGLGQTALHKCARDEQAVRLLLSYSIDTTIISLEGYTAAQLASDNVQKLLKDPPDTETHLLEAAKAGDLDTVRRIVLANPQTVNCRDLDGRHSTPLHFAAGFNRVQVVEFLLEQGAEVHSADKGGLVPLHNACSYGHFEVTKLLIKAGANVNVSDLWKFTPLHEAAAKGKYDIVKLLLKHGADPTKKNRDGQLPADLVKESDHDVADLLRGNSALLDAAKKGNLARVQRLVTPETINCRDAQGRNSTPLHLAAGYNNYEVAEYLLENGADVNAQDKGGLIPLHNASSYGHLEIAALLIKHKTVVNATDKWGFTPLHEAAQKGRTQLCSLLLAHGADPYMKNQEGQTPIELATADDVKCLLQDAMATSLSCSALSASQQSLLSSNCTPSTPIILKGSPTTTANGTTASSTLPTSPATVCTTVLSPTTETVTLPTGASMTLSVPIPLPLSTRLSPAQGAEANSGDVINEEVADPESITNIASFLCSLQLEHLIDLFEREQITLEILAEMGHEDLKQVGVSAYGFRHKILKGVAQLRATTGIGNSTNPGTLLVDLLSDDKEFLAVEEEMQATIREHRDNGQAGGYFTRYNIIRVQKVQNRKLWERYTHRRQEVSEENNMQANERMLFHGSPFINAIVQKGFDERHAYIGGMFGAGIYFAEHSSKSNQYVYGIGGGIGCPSHKDKSCYMCPRQLLLCRVALGKSFLQYSAMKMAHAPPGHHSVIGRPSAGGLHFAEYVVYRGEQAYPEYLITYKIVKPEDNGSGNEETR
;
A
#
# COMPACT_ATOMS: atom_id res chain seq x y z
N MET A 1 -48.80 -28.15 65.07
CA MET A 1 -49.59 -29.00 65.99
C MET A 1 -50.74 -28.19 66.58
N SER A 2 -51.66 -28.85 67.30
CA SER A 2 -52.87 -28.23 67.86
C SER A 2 -52.60 -27.14 68.90
N SER A 3 -53.61 -26.31 69.14
CA SER A 3 -53.66 -25.34 70.24
C SER A 3 -53.93 -25.99 71.61
N ARG A 4 -53.89 -25.16 72.67
CA ARG A 4 -54.17 -25.42 74.10
C ARG A 4 -52.98 -25.92 74.95
N SER A 5 -52.37 -25.01 75.70
CA SER A 5 -52.20 -25.10 77.18
C SER A 5 -51.36 -23.94 77.74
N ARG A 6 -52.02 -22.81 78.09
CA ARG A 6 -51.60 -21.78 79.09
C ARG A 6 -52.56 -20.57 79.06
N ALA A 7 -53.82 -20.82 79.39
CA ALA A 7 -54.58 -19.85 80.19
C ALA A 7 -54.30 -20.18 81.67
N ILE A 8 -54.57 -19.24 82.59
CA ILE A 8 -54.31 -19.37 84.03
C ILE A 8 -52.80 -19.47 84.38
N LEU A 9 -52.12 -18.33 84.29
CA LEU A 9 -51.13 -17.84 85.28
C LEU A 9 -50.63 -16.45 84.83
N ASN A 10 -51.54 -15.48 84.73
CA ASN A 10 -51.19 -14.08 84.49
C ASN A 10 -51.93 -13.14 85.46
N VAL A 11 -51.41 -13.07 86.68
CA VAL A 11 -51.76 -12.08 87.70
C VAL A 11 -50.45 -11.68 88.39
N ASN A 12 -50.24 -10.38 88.61
CA ASN A 12 -49.06 -9.81 89.28
C ASN A 12 -47.68 -9.95 88.58
N LEU A 13 -47.61 -9.62 87.28
CA LEU A 13 -46.35 -9.06 86.71
C LEU A 13 -46.58 -7.88 85.76
N ASP A 14 -47.62 -7.90 84.91
CA ASP A 14 -47.90 -6.83 83.92
C ASP A 14 -48.07 -5.42 84.55
N ALA A 15 -48.51 -5.33 85.81
CA ALA A 15 -48.83 -4.06 86.47
C ALA A 15 -47.62 -3.12 86.74
N VAL A 16 -46.39 -3.60 86.59
CA VAL A 16 -45.15 -2.82 86.81
C VAL A 16 -44.37 -2.60 85.49
N MET A 17 -44.81 -3.20 84.38
CA MET A 17 -44.15 -3.13 83.06
C MET A 17 -45.01 -2.48 81.97
N ALA A 18 -46.03 -1.72 82.36
CA ALA A 18 -47.00 -1.13 81.44
C ALA A 18 -46.47 0.06 80.61
N ASN A 19 -45.40 0.72 81.04
CA ASN A 19 -44.81 1.89 80.38
C ASN A 19 -43.38 1.62 79.85
N ASP A 20 -43.17 0.51 79.15
CA ASP A 20 -41.93 0.29 78.37
C ASP A 20 -42.10 0.88 76.94
N PRO A 21 -41.42 1.99 76.60
CA PRO A 21 -41.55 2.61 75.28
C PRO A 21 -40.96 1.74 74.15
N LEU A 22 -40.08 0.77 74.45
CA LEU A 22 -39.63 -0.20 73.47
C LEU A 22 -40.75 -1.21 73.16
N ARG A 23 -41.47 -1.70 74.18
CA ARG A 23 -42.63 -2.60 74.00
C ARG A 23 -43.72 -1.94 73.14
N GLU A 24 -43.99 -0.65 73.35
CA GLU A 24 -44.89 0.12 72.46
C GLU A 24 -44.35 0.25 71.04
N LEU A 25 -43.04 0.54 70.86
CA LEU A 25 -42.41 0.64 69.54
C LEU A 25 -42.49 -0.67 68.75
N PHE A 26 -42.20 -1.82 69.40
CA PHE A 26 -42.29 -3.13 68.75
C PHE A 26 -43.73 -3.48 68.34
N GLU A 27 -44.73 -3.19 69.19
CA GLU A 27 -46.13 -3.42 68.83
C GLU A 27 -46.63 -2.44 67.75
N ALA A 28 -46.15 -1.19 67.73
CA ALA A 28 -46.42 -0.24 66.65
C ALA A 28 -45.81 -0.72 65.31
N CYS A 29 -44.59 -1.25 65.31
CA CYS A 29 -43.96 -1.85 64.13
C CYS A 29 -44.66 -3.13 63.65
N LYS A 30 -45.26 -3.90 64.56
CA LYS A 30 -46.04 -5.12 64.28
C LYS A 30 -47.44 -4.81 63.75
N THR A 31 -48.12 -3.80 64.30
CA THR A 31 -49.46 -3.36 63.85
C THR A 31 -49.42 -2.53 62.58
N GLY A 32 -48.35 -1.77 62.35
CA GLY A 32 -48.22 -0.83 61.23
C GLY A 32 -48.56 0.63 61.59
N ASP A 33 -48.66 0.97 62.87
CA ASP A 33 -48.94 2.34 63.35
C ASP A 33 -47.72 3.26 63.14
N ILE A 34 -47.54 3.72 61.90
CA ILE A 34 -46.49 4.65 61.51
C ILE A 34 -46.55 5.99 62.28
N GLY A 35 -47.73 6.36 62.80
CA GLY A 35 -47.93 7.55 63.63
C GLY A 35 -47.26 7.42 65.01
N LYS A 36 -47.29 6.23 65.62
CA LYS A 36 -46.52 5.91 66.84
C LYS A 36 -45.05 5.63 66.53
N VAL A 37 -44.73 4.88 65.48
CA VAL A 37 -43.33 4.61 65.12
C VAL A 37 -42.56 5.93 64.89
N LYS A 38 -43.13 6.90 64.19
CA LYS A 38 -42.54 8.24 63.99
C LYS A 38 -42.31 9.05 65.28
N LYS A 39 -42.99 8.72 66.39
CA LYS A 39 -42.82 9.37 67.70
C LYS A 39 -41.85 8.63 68.63
N LEU A 40 -41.71 7.32 68.45
CA LEU A 40 -40.91 6.45 69.31
C LEU A 40 -39.52 6.11 68.73
N ILE A 41 -39.29 6.41 67.45
CA ILE A 41 -37.99 6.22 66.79
C ILE A 41 -37.05 7.41 67.04
N THR A 42 -35.87 7.07 67.57
CA THR A 42 -34.71 7.94 67.79
C THR A 42 -33.45 7.19 67.33
N PRO A 43 -32.28 7.86 67.22
CA PRO A 43 -31.02 7.18 66.92
C PRO A 43 -30.66 6.04 67.90
N GLN A 44 -31.18 6.10 69.13
CA GLN A 44 -30.99 5.08 70.17
C GLN A 44 -32.01 3.93 70.07
N THR A 45 -33.26 4.19 69.64
CA THR A 45 -34.32 3.16 69.60
C THR A 45 -34.48 2.46 68.24
N VAL A 46 -34.02 3.07 67.13
CA VAL A 46 -34.17 2.51 65.77
C VAL A 46 -33.53 1.13 65.59
N ASN A 47 -32.44 0.86 66.33
CA ASN A 47 -31.74 -0.42 66.38
C ASN A 47 -31.82 -1.09 67.77
N ALA A 48 -32.83 -0.75 68.59
CA ALA A 48 -33.10 -1.47 69.84
C ALA A 48 -33.38 -2.96 69.57
N ARG A 49 -33.17 -3.81 70.58
CA ARG A 49 -33.43 -5.25 70.52
C ARG A 49 -34.54 -5.61 71.50
N ASP A 50 -35.44 -6.51 71.11
CA ASP A 50 -36.52 -6.94 72.00
C ASP A 50 -35.98 -7.73 73.21
N THR A 51 -36.60 -7.50 74.36
CA THR A 51 -36.19 -8.06 75.67
C THR A 51 -36.97 -9.32 76.05
N ALA A 52 -38.12 -9.55 75.41
CA ALA A 52 -39.02 -10.68 75.63
C ALA A 52 -39.00 -11.69 74.46
N GLY A 53 -38.17 -11.47 73.44
CA GLY A 53 -38.08 -12.28 72.23
C GLY A 53 -36.64 -12.66 71.90
N ARG A 54 -36.34 -12.83 70.61
CA ARG A 54 -35.05 -13.37 70.11
C ARG A 54 -34.00 -12.26 69.87
N LYS A 55 -34.09 -11.16 70.61
CA LYS A 55 -33.30 -9.91 70.41
C LYS A 55 -33.46 -9.30 69.01
N SER A 56 -34.66 -9.41 68.45
CA SER A 56 -35.10 -8.83 67.17
C SER A 56 -35.13 -7.30 67.21
N THR A 57 -34.84 -6.63 66.09
CA THR A 57 -34.93 -5.15 65.98
C THR A 57 -36.29 -4.69 65.44
N PRO A 58 -36.68 -3.39 65.56
CA PRO A 58 -37.92 -2.86 64.98
C PRO A 58 -38.11 -3.22 63.50
N LEU A 59 -37.00 -3.29 62.75
CA LEU A 59 -36.97 -3.69 61.34
C LEU A 59 -37.33 -5.18 61.15
N HIS A 60 -36.92 -6.08 62.05
CA HIS A 60 -37.31 -7.50 62.00
C HIS A 60 -38.81 -7.70 62.19
N PHE A 61 -39.45 -6.91 63.06
CA PHE A 61 -40.90 -6.94 63.28
C PHE A 61 -41.64 -6.33 62.09
N ALA A 62 -41.27 -5.11 61.68
CA ALA A 62 -41.92 -4.45 60.55
C ALA A 62 -41.81 -5.30 59.26
N ALA A 63 -40.67 -5.97 59.05
CA ALA A 63 -40.46 -6.86 57.93
C ALA A 63 -41.29 -8.17 58.02
N GLY A 64 -41.26 -8.83 59.18
CA GLY A 64 -42.00 -10.08 59.42
C GLY A 64 -43.52 -9.95 59.44
N TYR A 65 -44.06 -8.74 59.64
CA TYR A 65 -45.50 -8.43 59.54
C TYR A 65 -45.86 -7.64 58.26
N GLY A 66 -44.95 -7.54 57.28
CA GLY A 66 -45.24 -6.99 55.95
C GLY A 66 -45.49 -5.49 55.90
N ARG A 67 -45.05 -4.72 56.90
CA ARG A 67 -45.37 -3.29 57.07
C ARG A 67 -44.47 -2.39 56.21
N ARG A 68 -44.62 -2.46 54.87
CA ARG A 68 -43.81 -1.73 53.87
C ARG A 68 -43.45 -0.29 54.30
N GLU A 69 -44.44 0.52 54.67
CA GLU A 69 -44.23 1.95 55.00
C GLU A 69 -43.46 2.16 56.31
N VAL A 70 -43.59 1.23 57.26
CA VAL A 70 -42.79 1.21 58.49
C VAL A 70 -41.37 0.75 58.19
N VAL A 71 -41.19 -0.29 57.36
CA VAL A 71 -39.86 -0.75 56.90
C VAL A 71 -39.12 0.38 56.18
N GLU A 72 -39.79 1.08 55.26
CA GLU A 72 -39.27 2.24 54.53
C GLU A 72 -38.88 3.38 55.46
N PHE A 73 -39.75 3.74 56.41
CA PHE A 73 -39.43 4.76 57.42
C PHE A 73 -38.27 4.36 58.34
N LEU A 74 -38.19 3.10 58.76
CA LEU A 74 -37.11 2.60 59.62
C LEU A 74 -35.76 2.61 58.91
N LEU A 75 -35.70 2.16 57.64
CA LEU A 75 -34.49 2.22 56.81
C LEU A 75 -34.01 3.67 56.64
N ASN A 76 -34.93 4.57 56.29
CA ASN A 76 -34.65 6.02 56.19
C ASN A 76 -34.26 6.67 57.54
N SER A 77 -34.57 6.02 58.67
CA SER A 77 -34.18 6.44 60.02
C SER A 77 -32.88 5.80 60.53
N GLY A 78 -32.17 5.02 59.70
CA GLY A 78 -30.90 4.37 60.07
C GLY A 78 -31.03 2.98 60.70
N ALA A 79 -32.13 2.25 60.46
CA ALA A 79 -32.24 0.86 60.85
C ALA A 79 -31.21 -0.01 60.10
N SER A 80 -30.43 -0.81 60.83
CA SER A 80 -29.39 -1.67 60.28
C SER A 80 -30.02 -2.86 59.56
N ILE A 81 -29.82 -2.90 58.25
CA ILE A 81 -30.33 -3.96 57.37
C ILE A 81 -29.56 -5.29 57.54
N GLN A 82 -28.34 -5.24 58.07
CA GLN A 82 -27.49 -6.40 58.40
C GLN A 82 -27.56 -6.74 59.91
N ALA A 83 -28.58 -6.28 60.63
CA ALA A 83 -28.79 -6.69 62.02
C ALA A 83 -29.28 -8.15 62.06
N CYS A 84 -28.64 -8.98 62.89
CA CYS A 84 -29.09 -10.34 63.16
C CYS A 84 -29.79 -10.44 64.53
N ASP A 85 -30.85 -11.24 64.60
CA ASP A 85 -31.43 -11.75 65.85
C ASP A 85 -30.65 -12.98 66.39
N GLU A 86 -31.04 -13.56 67.52
CA GLU A 86 -30.33 -14.70 68.15
C GLU A 86 -30.31 -15.98 67.31
N GLY A 87 -31.18 -16.12 66.31
CA GLY A 87 -31.12 -17.22 65.34
C GLY A 87 -30.15 -16.97 64.19
N GLY A 88 -29.52 -15.79 64.11
CA GLY A 88 -28.78 -15.34 62.93
C GLY A 88 -29.70 -14.85 61.80
N LEU A 89 -31.02 -14.89 61.98
CA LEU A 89 -31.98 -14.40 60.99
C LEU A 89 -31.83 -12.88 60.87
N HIS A 90 -31.88 -12.40 59.63
CA HIS A 90 -31.91 -10.99 59.28
C HIS A 90 -33.38 -10.56 59.03
N PRO A 91 -33.71 -9.25 58.94
CA PRO A 91 -35.07 -8.81 58.60
C PRO A 91 -35.60 -9.39 57.28
N LEU A 92 -34.69 -9.68 56.34
CA LEU A 92 -34.99 -10.31 55.06
C LEU A 92 -35.53 -11.74 55.23
N HIS A 93 -34.92 -12.57 56.10
CA HIS A 93 -35.42 -13.92 56.38
C HIS A 93 -36.86 -13.90 56.91
N ASN A 94 -37.18 -12.97 57.82
CA ASN A 94 -38.54 -12.82 58.36
C ASN A 94 -39.54 -12.46 57.25
N ALA A 95 -39.23 -11.45 56.41
CA ALA A 95 -40.09 -11.08 55.30
C ALA A 95 -40.29 -12.23 54.30
N CYS A 96 -39.25 -13.02 54.05
CA CYS A 96 -39.29 -14.16 53.14
C CYS A 96 -40.12 -15.33 53.69
N SER A 97 -39.96 -15.69 54.96
CA SER A 97 -40.69 -16.80 55.60
C SER A 97 -42.21 -16.59 55.59
N PHE A 98 -42.66 -15.36 55.88
CA PHE A 98 -44.09 -15.04 55.88
C PHE A 98 -44.66 -14.74 54.48
N GLY A 99 -43.82 -14.33 53.51
CA GLY A 99 -44.21 -14.16 52.10
C GLY A 99 -44.39 -12.71 51.64
N HIS A 100 -43.77 -11.74 52.32
CA HIS A 100 -44.03 -10.31 52.10
C HIS A 100 -43.20 -9.74 50.93
N ALA A 101 -43.52 -10.13 49.70
CA ALA A 101 -42.74 -9.84 48.50
C ALA A 101 -42.36 -8.36 48.28
N GLU A 102 -43.23 -7.39 48.59
CA GLU A 102 -42.87 -5.96 48.49
C GLU A 102 -41.87 -5.50 49.55
N VAL A 103 -41.92 -6.07 50.76
CA VAL A 103 -40.91 -5.82 51.80
C VAL A 103 -39.59 -6.47 51.41
N VAL A 104 -39.63 -7.67 50.82
CA VAL A 104 -38.45 -8.36 50.28
C VAL A 104 -37.79 -7.52 49.20
N ARG A 105 -38.55 -7.04 48.20
CA ARG A 105 -38.06 -6.09 47.17
C ARG A 105 -37.46 -4.82 47.77
N LEU A 106 -38.12 -4.21 48.75
CA LEU A 106 -37.66 -3.00 49.42
C LEU A 106 -36.33 -3.23 50.17
N LEU A 107 -36.20 -4.34 50.91
CA LEU A 107 -34.96 -4.69 51.63
C LEU A 107 -33.81 -5.01 50.67
N LEU A 108 -34.07 -5.78 49.60
CA LEU A 108 -33.05 -6.08 48.58
C LEU A 108 -32.59 -4.79 47.87
N LYS A 109 -33.50 -3.88 47.54
CA LYS A 109 -33.19 -2.55 46.98
C LYS A 109 -32.40 -1.66 47.96
N ALA A 110 -32.61 -1.83 49.26
CA ALA A 110 -31.86 -1.13 50.32
C ALA A 110 -30.52 -1.82 50.69
N GLY A 111 -30.08 -2.84 49.95
CA GLY A 111 -28.77 -3.47 50.13
C GLY A 111 -28.73 -4.70 51.03
N ALA A 112 -29.88 -5.32 51.34
CA ALA A 112 -29.89 -6.65 51.93
C ALA A 112 -29.33 -7.67 50.91
N SER A 113 -28.39 -8.52 51.32
CA SER A 113 -27.89 -9.59 50.44
C SER A 113 -28.91 -10.74 50.41
N PRO A 114 -29.33 -11.24 49.23
CA PRO A 114 -30.23 -12.39 49.15
C PRO A 114 -29.57 -13.70 49.61
N ASN A 115 -28.26 -13.69 49.81
CA ASN A 115 -27.42 -14.84 50.15
C ASN A 115 -26.91 -14.81 51.60
N THR A 116 -27.43 -13.93 52.46
CA THR A 116 -27.18 -13.98 53.91
C THR A 116 -27.58 -15.33 54.48
N THR A 117 -26.75 -15.92 55.34
CA THR A 117 -27.07 -17.13 56.10
C THR A 117 -27.47 -16.82 57.53
N ASP A 118 -28.30 -17.68 58.12
CA ASP A 118 -28.55 -17.74 59.56
C ASP A 118 -27.61 -18.74 60.27
N ASN A 119 -27.84 -19.00 61.56
CA ASN A 119 -27.00 -19.93 62.35
C ASN A 119 -27.09 -21.40 61.88
N TRP A 120 -28.04 -21.75 61.01
CA TRP A 120 -28.20 -23.09 60.41
C TRP A 120 -27.86 -23.09 58.91
N ASN A 121 -27.20 -22.04 58.42
CA ASN A 121 -26.90 -21.80 57.00
C ASN A 121 -28.13 -21.76 56.08
N TYR A 122 -29.33 -21.50 56.62
CA TYR A 122 -30.50 -21.19 55.81
C TYR A 122 -30.36 -19.77 55.24
N THR A 123 -30.54 -19.66 53.93
CA THR A 123 -30.70 -18.36 53.24
C THR A 123 -32.17 -17.95 53.18
N PRO A 124 -32.49 -16.66 52.93
CA PRO A 124 -33.86 -16.23 52.67
C PRO A 124 -34.58 -17.05 51.58
N LEU A 125 -33.84 -17.65 50.63
CA LEU A 125 -34.38 -18.53 49.59
C LEU A 125 -34.75 -19.93 50.13
N HIS A 126 -34.01 -20.48 51.10
CA HIS A 126 -34.40 -21.72 51.78
C HIS A 126 -35.70 -21.52 52.58
N GLU A 127 -35.84 -20.38 53.27
CA GLU A 127 -37.07 -20.02 53.96
C GLU A 127 -38.23 -19.85 52.97
N ALA A 128 -38.08 -19.02 51.93
CA ALA A 128 -39.12 -18.81 50.93
C ALA A 128 -39.59 -20.12 50.26
N ALA A 129 -38.65 -21.02 49.90
CA ALA A 129 -38.95 -22.30 49.28
C ALA A 129 -39.67 -23.27 50.23
N SER A 130 -39.20 -23.40 51.47
CA SER A 130 -39.83 -24.30 52.46
C SER A 130 -41.20 -23.84 52.96
N LYS A 131 -41.54 -22.56 52.75
CA LYS A 131 -42.86 -21.98 53.09
C LYS A 131 -43.76 -21.71 51.87
N GLY A 132 -43.39 -22.20 50.67
CA GLY A 132 -44.21 -22.11 49.45
C GLY A 132 -44.38 -20.69 48.88
N LYS A 133 -43.44 -19.78 49.13
CA LYS A 133 -43.56 -18.34 48.82
C LYS A 133 -43.06 -18.00 47.41
N VAL A 134 -43.83 -18.41 46.40
CA VAL A 134 -43.53 -18.22 44.96
C VAL A 134 -43.01 -16.82 44.62
N ASP A 135 -43.76 -15.76 44.94
CA ASP A 135 -43.38 -14.36 44.59
C ASP A 135 -42.12 -13.87 45.30
N VAL A 136 -41.79 -14.45 46.46
CA VAL A 136 -40.56 -14.19 47.20
C VAL A 136 -39.39 -14.95 46.58
N CYS A 137 -39.55 -16.22 46.22
CA CYS A 137 -38.52 -16.97 45.49
C CYS A 137 -38.16 -16.26 44.17
N ILE A 138 -39.17 -15.78 43.44
CA ILE A 138 -39.00 -14.97 42.22
C ILE A 138 -38.20 -13.69 42.53
N ALA A 139 -38.62 -12.90 43.53
CA ALA A 139 -37.92 -11.66 43.90
C ALA A 139 -36.47 -11.89 44.36
N LEU A 140 -36.20 -12.97 45.10
CA LEU A 140 -34.86 -13.33 45.55
C LEU A 140 -33.95 -13.74 44.38
N LEU A 141 -34.42 -14.62 43.49
CA LEU A 141 -33.68 -15.01 42.29
C LEU A 141 -33.44 -13.80 41.36
N GLN A 142 -34.44 -12.95 41.18
CA GLN A 142 -34.32 -11.70 40.42
C GLN A 142 -33.22 -10.76 40.94
N HIS A 143 -32.92 -10.78 42.24
CA HIS A 143 -31.85 -9.99 42.87
C HIS A 143 -30.55 -10.78 43.11
N GLY A 144 -30.40 -11.99 42.56
CA GLY A 144 -29.15 -12.77 42.61
C GLY A 144 -29.03 -13.77 43.77
N ALA A 145 -30.14 -14.31 44.27
CA ALA A 145 -30.11 -15.45 45.20
C ALA A 145 -29.54 -16.70 44.53
N ASN A 146 -28.60 -17.37 45.21
CA ASN A 146 -27.94 -18.57 44.74
C ASN A 146 -28.68 -19.83 45.23
N ALA A 147 -29.39 -20.50 44.32
CA ALA A 147 -30.12 -21.74 44.59
C ALA A 147 -29.22 -22.97 44.86
N GLY A 148 -27.89 -22.85 44.72
CA GLY A 148 -26.91 -23.90 45.00
C GLY A 148 -26.28 -23.85 46.40
N ILE A 149 -26.57 -22.84 47.22
CA ILE A 149 -26.10 -22.80 48.62
C ILE A 149 -26.74 -23.96 49.40
N ARG A 150 -25.95 -24.65 50.23
CA ARG A 150 -26.41 -25.73 51.12
C ARG A 150 -26.48 -25.25 52.57
N ASN A 151 -27.55 -25.61 53.27
CA ASN A 151 -27.71 -25.39 54.70
C ASN A 151 -26.88 -26.40 55.55
N SER A 152 -26.98 -26.33 56.88
CA SER A 152 -26.29 -27.24 57.79
C SER A 152 -26.75 -28.71 57.73
N GLU A 153 -27.87 -29.02 57.07
CA GLU A 153 -28.30 -30.39 56.73
C GLU A 153 -27.75 -30.86 55.36
N GLN A 154 -26.87 -30.07 54.73
CA GLN A 154 -26.40 -30.23 53.35
C GLN A 154 -27.50 -30.14 52.28
N LYS A 155 -28.68 -29.58 52.59
CA LYS A 155 -29.79 -29.41 51.63
C LYS A 155 -29.76 -28.02 51.00
N THR A 156 -30.15 -27.94 49.74
CA THR A 156 -30.38 -26.72 48.96
C THR A 156 -31.83 -26.22 49.10
N PRO A 157 -32.16 -24.98 48.66
CA PRO A 157 -33.55 -24.51 48.59
C PRO A 157 -34.46 -25.41 47.74
N LEU A 158 -33.92 -26.03 46.68
CA LEU A 158 -34.67 -26.92 45.79
C LEU A 158 -35.06 -28.23 46.48
N GLU A 159 -34.16 -28.81 47.28
CA GLU A 159 -34.40 -30.03 48.07
C GLU A 159 -35.36 -29.80 49.25
N LEU A 160 -35.60 -28.53 49.63
CA LEU A 160 -36.59 -28.11 50.63
C LEU A 160 -37.87 -27.48 50.02
N ALA A 161 -37.96 -27.38 48.70
CA ALA A 161 -39.02 -26.61 48.05
C ALA A 161 -40.39 -27.29 48.16
N ASP A 162 -41.39 -26.52 48.59
CA ASP A 162 -42.80 -26.85 48.41
C ASP A 162 -43.16 -26.99 46.92
N ASP A 163 -44.18 -27.79 46.60
CA ASP A 163 -44.62 -28.11 45.24
C ASP A 163 -44.92 -26.86 44.38
N ASN A 164 -45.41 -25.77 44.99
CA ASN A 164 -45.69 -24.52 44.28
C ASN A 164 -44.40 -23.74 43.95
N THR A 165 -43.37 -23.84 44.79
CA THR A 165 -42.06 -23.18 44.61
C THR A 165 -41.07 -23.99 43.78
N ARG A 166 -41.22 -25.32 43.69
CA ARG A 166 -40.29 -26.18 42.96
C ARG A 166 -40.11 -25.76 41.49
N PRO A 167 -41.16 -25.43 40.72
CA PRO A 167 -41.03 -24.94 39.34
C PRO A 167 -40.22 -23.64 39.20
N VAL A 168 -40.24 -22.77 40.22
CA VAL A 168 -39.47 -21.51 40.25
C VAL A 168 -37.97 -21.81 40.36
N LEU A 169 -37.61 -22.83 41.14
CA LEU A 169 -36.22 -23.24 41.39
C LEU A 169 -35.66 -24.19 40.32
N THR A 170 -36.51 -24.77 39.47
CA THR A 170 -36.09 -25.58 38.30
C THR A 170 -36.13 -24.84 36.97
N GLY A 171 -36.50 -23.54 36.95
CA GLY A 171 -36.63 -22.78 35.70
C GLY A 171 -37.81 -23.21 34.80
N GLU A 172 -38.84 -23.81 35.40
CA GLU A 172 -40.04 -24.31 34.72
C GLU A 172 -41.25 -23.37 34.90
N TYR A 173 -41.21 -22.47 35.88
CA TYR A 173 -42.31 -21.56 36.23
C TYR A 173 -42.65 -20.61 35.06
N ARG A 174 -43.85 -20.76 34.47
CA ARG A 174 -44.31 -19.98 33.30
C ARG A 174 -43.36 -20.05 32.09
N LYS A 175 -42.59 -21.14 31.95
CA LYS A 175 -41.57 -21.28 30.91
C LYS A 175 -42.11 -21.05 29.49
N ASP A 176 -43.33 -21.49 29.21
CA ASP A 176 -43.95 -21.36 27.88
C ASP A 176 -44.19 -19.89 27.50
N GLU A 177 -44.48 -19.03 28.48
CA GLU A 177 -44.59 -17.58 28.26
C GLU A 177 -43.24 -16.93 28.00
N LEU A 178 -42.15 -17.38 28.64
CA LEU A 178 -40.80 -16.90 28.32
C LEU A 178 -40.35 -17.38 26.94
N LEU A 179 -40.58 -18.64 26.62
CA LEU A 179 -40.23 -19.23 25.32
C LEU A 179 -40.99 -18.54 24.19
N GLU A 180 -42.26 -18.19 24.39
CA GLU A 180 -43.03 -17.42 23.41
C GLU A 180 -42.68 -15.92 23.40
N ALA A 181 -42.33 -15.30 24.53
CA ALA A 181 -41.75 -13.95 24.54
C ALA A 181 -40.46 -13.89 23.71
N ALA A 182 -39.60 -14.91 23.84
CA ALA A 182 -38.35 -15.03 23.09
C ALA A 182 -38.57 -15.33 21.59
N ARG A 183 -39.64 -16.04 21.22
CA ARG A 183 -40.05 -16.29 19.82
C ARG A 183 -40.67 -15.05 19.16
N SER A 184 -41.60 -14.40 19.87
CA SER A 184 -42.38 -13.27 19.38
C SER A 184 -41.59 -11.96 19.33
N GLY A 185 -40.62 -11.77 20.24
CA GLY A 185 -39.88 -10.50 20.39
C GLY A 185 -40.43 -9.59 21.51
N ALA A 186 -41.18 -10.13 22.47
CA ALA A 186 -41.83 -9.35 23.52
C ALA A 186 -40.88 -9.02 24.69
N GLU A 187 -40.07 -7.97 24.53
CA GLU A 187 -39.01 -7.57 25.48
C GLU A 187 -39.50 -7.39 26.93
N ASP A 188 -40.60 -6.67 27.16
CA ASP A 188 -41.15 -6.44 28.52
C ASP A 188 -41.51 -7.76 29.24
N ARG A 189 -42.12 -8.70 28.49
CA ARG A 189 -42.52 -10.02 29.02
C ARG A 189 -41.31 -10.92 29.26
N LEU A 190 -40.28 -10.80 28.43
CA LEU A 190 -39.02 -11.53 28.59
C LEU A 190 -38.31 -11.06 29.87
N LEU A 191 -38.14 -9.75 30.04
CA LEU A 191 -37.48 -9.14 31.21
C LEU A 191 -38.18 -9.51 32.53
N ALA A 192 -39.52 -9.51 32.56
CA ALA A 192 -40.30 -9.87 33.73
C ALA A 192 -40.07 -11.33 34.22
N LEU A 193 -39.62 -12.24 33.33
CA LEU A 193 -39.48 -13.67 33.59
C LEU A 193 -38.02 -14.15 33.65
N LEU A 194 -37.05 -13.30 33.30
CA LEU A 194 -35.74 -13.76 32.82
C LEU A 194 -34.85 -14.39 33.90
N ASN A 195 -34.67 -13.73 35.05
CA ASN A 195 -33.75 -14.18 36.11
C ASN A 195 -34.22 -15.44 36.86
N VAL A 196 -35.42 -15.95 36.58
CA VAL A 196 -35.95 -17.22 37.10
C VAL A 196 -35.77 -18.36 36.09
N ASN A 197 -35.74 -18.02 34.80
CA ASN A 197 -35.99 -18.97 33.70
C ASN A 197 -34.98 -18.86 32.54
N CYS A 198 -33.82 -18.23 32.74
CA CYS A 198 -32.78 -18.06 31.71
C CYS A 198 -32.28 -19.39 31.07
N HIS A 199 -32.52 -20.53 31.74
CA HIS A 199 -32.21 -21.88 31.28
C HIS A 199 -33.45 -22.74 30.95
N ALA A 200 -34.65 -22.15 30.89
CA ALA A 200 -35.88 -22.84 30.47
C ALA A 200 -35.73 -23.49 29.08
N SER A 201 -36.56 -24.50 28.75
CA SER A 201 -36.51 -25.12 27.42
C SER A 201 -37.81 -25.77 26.93
N ASP A 202 -37.97 -25.83 25.61
CA ASP A 202 -39.14 -26.42 24.94
C ASP A 202 -39.12 -27.97 24.90
N GLY A 203 -40.13 -28.61 24.30
CA GLY A 203 -40.19 -30.07 24.13
C GLY A 203 -39.05 -30.70 23.30
N ARG A 204 -38.22 -29.88 22.64
CA ARG A 204 -36.96 -30.27 21.97
C ARG A 204 -35.73 -29.80 22.73
N ARG A 205 -35.84 -29.34 23.98
CA ARG A 205 -34.77 -28.70 24.78
C ARG A 205 -34.21 -27.40 24.16
N SER A 206 -34.97 -26.73 23.29
CA SER A 206 -34.61 -25.42 22.75
C SER A 206 -34.76 -24.37 23.84
N THR A 207 -33.68 -23.69 24.23
CA THR A 207 -33.73 -22.58 25.20
C THR A 207 -34.31 -21.30 24.59
N PRO A 208 -34.71 -20.28 25.39
CA PRO A 208 -35.07 -18.96 24.88
C PRO A 208 -34.07 -18.41 23.86
N LEU A 209 -32.77 -18.66 24.06
CA LEU A 209 -31.71 -18.21 23.15
C LEU A 209 -31.75 -18.94 21.81
N HIS A 210 -32.09 -20.24 21.77
CA HIS A 210 -32.30 -20.97 20.51
C HIS A 210 -33.48 -20.40 19.70
N LEU A 211 -34.55 -20.00 20.38
CA LEU A 211 -35.73 -19.42 19.74
C LEU A 211 -35.44 -17.99 19.26
N ALA A 212 -34.94 -17.12 20.13
CA ALA A 212 -34.56 -15.76 19.78
C ALA A 212 -33.55 -15.72 18.62
N ALA A 213 -32.58 -16.65 18.61
CA ALA A 213 -31.61 -16.78 17.54
C ALA A 213 -32.23 -17.25 16.21
N GLY A 214 -33.14 -18.23 16.23
CA GLY A 214 -33.82 -18.73 15.02
C GLY A 214 -34.86 -17.77 14.42
N TYR A 215 -35.46 -16.90 15.25
CA TYR A 215 -36.49 -15.93 14.85
C TYR A 215 -35.95 -14.50 14.68
N ASN A 216 -34.63 -14.31 14.58
CA ASN A 216 -33.94 -13.04 14.35
C ASN A 216 -34.27 -11.93 15.37
N ARG A 217 -34.43 -12.28 16.65
CA ARG A 217 -34.81 -11.34 17.71
C ARG A 217 -33.58 -10.69 18.34
N ILE A 218 -32.99 -9.72 17.63
CA ILE A 218 -31.68 -9.12 17.99
C ILE A 218 -31.65 -8.61 19.45
N SER A 219 -32.55 -7.73 19.84
CA SER A 219 -32.62 -7.20 21.21
C SER A 219 -32.89 -8.28 22.26
N ILE A 220 -33.77 -9.25 21.98
CA ILE A 220 -33.97 -10.43 22.85
C ILE A 220 -32.67 -11.23 23.02
N VAL A 221 -31.90 -11.45 21.95
CA VAL A 221 -30.59 -12.13 22.02
C VAL A 221 -29.62 -11.33 22.90
N GLU A 222 -29.53 -10.01 22.73
CA GLU A 222 -28.69 -9.16 23.57
C GLU A 222 -29.12 -9.19 25.05
N ILE A 223 -30.41 -9.09 25.34
CA ILE A 223 -30.96 -9.16 26.70
C ILE A 223 -30.70 -10.55 27.32
N LEU A 224 -30.95 -11.65 26.61
CA LEU A 224 -30.71 -13.00 27.10
C LEU A 224 -29.22 -13.23 27.41
N LEU A 225 -28.31 -12.78 26.54
CA LEU A 225 -26.86 -12.88 26.75
C LEU A 225 -26.39 -12.03 27.94
N ALA A 226 -26.94 -10.82 28.10
CA ALA A 226 -26.64 -9.96 29.25
C ALA A 226 -27.08 -10.59 30.60
N HIS A 227 -28.12 -11.43 30.58
CA HIS A 227 -28.61 -12.19 31.74
C HIS A 227 -28.09 -13.63 31.81
N GLY A 228 -26.95 -13.93 31.15
CA GLY A 228 -26.21 -15.18 31.34
C GLY A 228 -26.78 -16.41 30.61
N ALA A 229 -27.58 -16.23 29.55
CA ALA A 229 -28.04 -17.36 28.74
C ALA A 229 -26.86 -18.08 28.03
N ASP A 230 -26.78 -19.40 28.20
CA ASP A 230 -25.68 -20.22 27.68
C ASP A 230 -25.70 -20.34 26.14
N VAL A 231 -24.62 -19.86 25.50
CA VAL A 231 -24.36 -19.94 24.05
C VAL A 231 -23.96 -21.33 23.57
N HIS A 232 -23.61 -22.25 24.48
CA HIS A 232 -23.22 -23.63 24.21
C HIS A 232 -24.31 -24.65 24.55
N ALA A 233 -25.44 -24.21 25.10
CA ALA A 233 -26.60 -25.04 25.42
C ALA A 233 -27.03 -25.83 24.18
N LYS A 234 -27.36 -27.12 24.36
CA LYS A 234 -27.73 -28.02 23.26
C LYS A 234 -29.19 -28.44 23.31
N ASP A 235 -29.86 -28.34 22.17
CA ASP A 235 -31.17 -28.92 21.95
C ASP A 235 -31.11 -30.47 21.83
N LYS A 236 -32.25 -31.11 21.62
CA LYS A 236 -32.40 -32.57 21.48
C LYS A 236 -31.74 -33.13 20.21
N GLY A 237 -31.48 -32.31 19.18
CA GLY A 237 -30.66 -32.63 18.02
C GLY A 237 -29.16 -32.36 18.25
N GLY A 238 -28.77 -31.82 19.40
CA GLY A 238 -27.41 -31.41 19.72
C GLY A 238 -26.99 -30.06 19.13
N LEU A 239 -27.93 -29.35 18.50
CA LEU A 239 -27.74 -28.01 17.92
C LEU A 239 -27.50 -27.01 19.06
N VAL A 240 -26.62 -26.02 18.83
CA VAL A 240 -26.48 -24.83 19.69
C VAL A 240 -27.19 -23.64 19.04
N PRO A 241 -27.48 -22.52 19.75
CA PRO A 241 -28.20 -21.38 19.18
C PRO A 241 -27.58 -20.81 17.88
N LEU A 242 -26.27 -20.95 17.72
CA LEU A 242 -25.53 -20.55 16.52
C LEU A 242 -25.96 -21.33 15.26
N HIS A 243 -26.31 -22.61 15.36
CA HIS A 243 -26.85 -23.37 14.22
C HIS A 243 -28.16 -22.77 13.71
N ASN A 244 -29.07 -22.40 14.62
CA ASN A 244 -30.36 -21.80 14.26
C ASN A 244 -30.16 -20.46 13.53
N ALA A 245 -29.31 -19.58 14.07
CA ALA A 245 -28.96 -18.31 13.42
C ALA A 245 -28.36 -18.54 12.03
N CYS A 246 -27.45 -19.51 11.90
CA CYS A 246 -26.76 -19.79 10.64
C CYS A 246 -27.62 -20.45 9.57
N SER A 247 -28.53 -21.36 9.92
CA SER A 247 -29.43 -22.03 8.96
C SER A 247 -30.43 -21.05 8.32
N TYR A 248 -30.98 -20.13 9.13
CA TYR A 248 -31.90 -19.10 8.63
C TYR A 248 -31.19 -17.89 8.00
N GLY A 249 -29.89 -17.67 8.28
CA GLY A 249 -29.09 -16.61 7.67
C GLY A 249 -29.02 -15.30 8.47
N HIS A 250 -29.29 -15.35 9.77
CA HIS A 250 -29.46 -14.16 10.63
C HIS A 250 -28.12 -13.55 11.04
N PHE A 251 -27.52 -12.78 10.12
CA PHE A 251 -26.14 -12.29 10.20
C PHE A 251 -25.77 -11.58 11.53
N GLU A 252 -26.56 -10.60 11.98
CA GLU A 252 -26.26 -9.85 13.21
C GLU A 252 -26.43 -10.70 14.48
N VAL A 253 -27.42 -11.61 14.51
CA VAL A 253 -27.56 -12.61 15.58
C VAL A 253 -26.34 -13.54 15.62
N THR A 254 -25.91 -14.07 14.47
CA THR A 254 -24.70 -14.91 14.36
C THR A 254 -23.47 -14.18 14.92
N LYS A 255 -23.32 -12.91 14.56
CA LYS A 255 -22.23 -12.02 15.01
C LYS A 255 -22.28 -11.75 16.52
N LEU A 256 -23.47 -11.55 17.10
CA LEU A 256 -23.67 -11.42 18.55
C LEU A 256 -23.33 -12.71 19.31
N LEU A 257 -23.81 -13.87 18.84
CA LEU A 257 -23.53 -15.16 19.45
C LEU A 257 -22.02 -15.47 19.43
N ILE A 258 -21.33 -15.23 18.32
CA ILE A 258 -19.87 -15.41 18.24
C ILE A 258 -19.13 -14.41 19.15
N LYS A 259 -19.61 -13.15 19.25
CA LYS A 259 -19.06 -12.15 20.19
C LYS A 259 -19.21 -12.61 21.65
N ALA A 260 -20.28 -13.33 21.98
CA ALA A 260 -20.52 -13.95 23.28
C ALA A 260 -19.85 -15.33 23.45
N GLY A 261 -18.96 -15.74 22.54
CA GLY A 261 -18.12 -16.93 22.68
C GLY A 261 -18.63 -18.20 21.99
N ALA A 262 -19.74 -18.15 21.25
CA ALA A 262 -20.29 -19.34 20.58
C ALA A 262 -19.27 -19.99 19.62
N ASN A 263 -19.04 -21.31 19.80
CA ASN A 263 -18.07 -22.07 19.01
C ASN A 263 -18.56 -22.26 17.56
N VAL A 264 -17.85 -21.64 16.61
CA VAL A 264 -18.14 -21.72 15.16
C VAL A 264 -17.96 -23.12 14.55
N ASN A 265 -17.25 -24.02 15.25
CA ASN A 265 -17.07 -25.43 14.91
C ASN A 265 -17.75 -26.35 15.94
N ALA A 266 -18.89 -25.92 16.51
CA ALA A 266 -19.71 -26.79 17.34
C ALA A 266 -20.40 -27.86 16.48
N ASN A 267 -20.26 -29.14 16.82
CA ASN A 267 -20.96 -30.24 16.15
C ASN A 267 -22.31 -30.54 16.82
N ASP A 268 -23.34 -30.82 16.02
CA ASP A 268 -24.60 -31.42 16.48
C ASP A 268 -24.50 -32.96 16.57
N LEU A 269 -25.63 -33.68 16.74
CA LEU A 269 -25.64 -35.16 16.78
C LEU A 269 -25.32 -35.83 15.43
N TRP A 270 -25.36 -35.09 14.32
CA TRP A 270 -25.05 -35.56 12.97
C TRP A 270 -23.70 -35.02 12.46
N ALA A 271 -22.90 -34.42 13.34
CA ALA A 271 -21.64 -33.73 13.04
C ALA A 271 -21.75 -32.60 12.00
N PHE A 272 -22.92 -31.98 11.87
CA PHE A 272 -23.05 -30.70 11.17
C PHE A 272 -22.50 -29.57 12.05
N THR A 273 -21.75 -28.67 11.43
CA THR A 273 -21.31 -27.40 12.03
C THR A 273 -22.24 -26.25 11.61
N PRO A 274 -22.22 -25.10 12.30
CA PRO A 274 -22.92 -23.90 11.84
C PRO A 274 -22.57 -23.50 10.40
N LEU A 275 -21.38 -23.85 9.91
CA LEU A 275 -20.97 -23.61 8.52
C LEU A 275 -21.60 -24.60 7.53
N HIS A 276 -21.87 -25.85 7.91
CA HIS A 276 -22.66 -26.78 7.09
C HIS A 276 -24.11 -26.29 6.92
N GLU A 277 -24.71 -25.78 8.00
CA GLU A 277 -26.04 -25.17 7.96
C GLU A 277 -26.05 -23.93 7.04
N ALA A 278 -25.14 -22.97 7.26
CA ALA A 278 -25.02 -21.79 6.41
C ALA A 278 -24.79 -22.15 4.93
N ALA A 279 -23.88 -23.08 4.63
CA ALA A 279 -23.54 -23.49 3.28
C ALA A 279 -24.71 -24.19 2.56
N SER A 280 -25.36 -25.16 3.23
CA SER A 280 -26.48 -25.91 2.63
C SER A 280 -27.72 -25.06 2.36
N LYS A 281 -27.92 -23.96 3.12
CA LYS A 281 -28.99 -22.98 2.87
C LYS A 281 -28.53 -21.75 2.07
N SER A 282 -27.32 -21.78 1.50
CA SER A 282 -26.74 -20.70 0.69
C SER A 282 -26.66 -19.32 1.37
N ARG A 283 -26.33 -19.29 2.67
CA ARG A 283 -26.20 -18.06 3.47
C ARG A 283 -24.80 -17.45 3.31
N VAL A 284 -24.53 -16.89 2.13
CA VAL A 284 -23.18 -16.47 1.70
C VAL A 284 -22.48 -15.57 2.72
N GLU A 285 -23.17 -14.57 3.24
CA GLU A 285 -22.66 -13.59 4.21
C GLU A 285 -22.32 -14.23 5.55
N VAL A 286 -23.11 -15.24 5.96
CA VAL A 286 -22.89 -16.01 7.19
C VAL A 286 -21.72 -16.98 7.01
N CYS A 287 -21.57 -17.61 5.83
CA CYS A 287 -20.39 -18.42 5.52
C CYS A 287 -19.11 -17.58 5.64
N SER A 288 -19.07 -16.39 5.01
CA SER A 288 -17.91 -15.49 5.12
C SER A 288 -17.67 -15.00 6.56
N LEU A 289 -18.72 -14.75 7.35
CA LEU A 289 -18.59 -14.42 8.77
C LEU A 289 -17.95 -15.55 9.56
N LEU A 290 -18.47 -16.77 9.43
CA LEU A 290 -17.97 -17.97 10.12
C LEU A 290 -16.50 -18.27 9.75
N LEU A 291 -16.17 -18.23 8.46
CA LEU A 291 -14.79 -18.42 7.97
C LEU A 291 -13.84 -17.37 8.55
N SER A 292 -14.25 -16.10 8.60
CA SER A 292 -13.46 -15.02 9.23
C SER A 292 -13.25 -15.17 10.74
N LYS A 293 -13.99 -16.10 11.37
CA LYS A 293 -13.93 -16.44 12.79
C LYS A 293 -13.35 -17.84 13.05
N GLY A 294 -12.75 -18.46 12.04
CA GLY A 294 -12.03 -19.73 12.17
C GLY A 294 -12.91 -20.97 12.04
N ALA A 295 -14.09 -20.87 11.43
CA ALA A 295 -14.83 -22.05 11.02
C ALA A 295 -14.03 -22.85 9.97
N ASP A 296 -13.95 -24.17 10.14
CA ASP A 296 -13.23 -25.04 9.22
C ASP A 296 -14.23 -25.76 8.30
N PRO A 297 -14.21 -25.49 6.98
CA PRO A 297 -15.13 -26.09 6.04
C PRO A 297 -14.76 -27.53 5.67
N THR A 298 -13.59 -28.03 6.08
CA THR A 298 -13.06 -29.37 5.74
C THR A 298 -13.50 -30.45 6.73
N LEU A 299 -14.06 -30.06 7.89
CA LEU A 299 -14.72 -30.97 8.82
C LEU A 299 -15.85 -31.71 8.11
N LEU A 300 -15.99 -33.02 8.36
CA LEU A 300 -16.98 -33.87 7.72
C LEU A 300 -18.15 -34.16 8.67
N ASN A 301 -19.37 -34.09 8.13
CA ASN A 301 -20.58 -34.55 8.82
C ASN A 301 -20.76 -36.09 8.71
N CYS A 302 -21.82 -36.63 9.32
CA CYS A 302 -22.12 -38.07 9.31
C CYS A 302 -22.39 -38.68 7.92
N HIS A 303 -22.46 -37.87 6.86
CA HIS A 303 -22.59 -38.32 5.47
C HIS A 303 -21.26 -38.29 4.70
N ASN A 304 -20.13 -38.10 5.41
CA ASN A 304 -18.80 -37.85 4.83
C ASN A 304 -18.75 -36.65 3.86
N LYS A 305 -19.63 -35.67 4.04
CA LYS A 305 -19.62 -34.41 3.28
C LYS A 305 -19.00 -33.31 4.12
N SER A 306 -18.18 -32.49 3.49
CA SER A 306 -17.67 -31.25 4.06
C SER A 306 -18.70 -30.13 3.95
N ALA A 307 -18.43 -28.96 4.57
CA ALA A 307 -19.27 -27.78 4.37
C ALA A 307 -19.19 -27.26 2.91
N ILE A 308 -18.09 -27.54 2.20
CA ILE A 308 -17.95 -27.25 0.76
C ILE A 308 -18.88 -28.16 -0.04
N ASP A 309 -18.85 -29.47 0.19
CA ASP A 309 -19.70 -30.44 -0.53
C ASP A 309 -21.20 -30.27 -0.22
N SER A 310 -21.51 -29.57 0.87
CA SER A 310 -22.86 -29.22 1.30
C SER A 310 -23.40 -27.96 0.61
N ALA A 311 -22.56 -27.10 0.03
CA ALA A 311 -23.01 -25.91 -0.69
C ALA A 311 -23.55 -26.28 -2.08
N PRO A 312 -24.78 -25.87 -2.46
CA PRO A 312 -25.42 -26.32 -3.70
C PRO A 312 -24.82 -25.67 -4.96
N THR A 313 -24.49 -24.39 -4.92
CA THR A 313 -23.94 -23.61 -6.05
C THR A 313 -22.43 -23.76 -6.15
N ARG A 314 -21.89 -23.75 -7.38
CA ARG A 314 -20.44 -23.90 -7.63
C ARG A 314 -19.67 -22.71 -7.07
N GLU A 315 -20.24 -21.53 -7.24
CA GLU A 315 -19.73 -20.22 -6.89
C GLU A 315 -19.53 -20.12 -5.36
N LEU A 316 -20.45 -20.70 -4.58
CA LEU A 316 -20.32 -20.77 -3.12
C LEU A 316 -19.26 -21.79 -2.69
N ARG A 317 -19.10 -22.92 -3.40
CA ARG A 317 -18.01 -23.87 -3.13
C ARG A 317 -16.64 -23.25 -3.35
N GLU A 318 -16.47 -22.57 -4.48
CA GLU A 318 -15.23 -21.85 -4.83
C GLU A 318 -14.97 -20.70 -3.85
N ARG A 319 -15.99 -19.92 -3.46
CA ARG A 319 -15.88 -18.87 -2.43
C ARG A 319 -15.43 -19.41 -1.07
N ILE A 320 -16.09 -20.46 -0.54
CA ILE A 320 -15.74 -21.05 0.76
C ILE A 320 -14.29 -21.57 0.75
N ALA A 321 -13.89 -22.25 -0.34
CA ALA A 321 -12.53 -22.73 -0.51
C ALA A 321 -11.49 -21.60 -0.61
N TYR A 322 -11.83 -20.49 -1.29
CA TYR A 322 -10.97 -19.32 -1.41
C TYR A 322 -10.80 -18.59 -0.07
N GLU A 323 -11.90 -18.24 0.60
CA GLU A 323 -11.87 -17.50 1.86
C GLU A 323 -11.19 -18.32 2.97
N TYR A 324 -11.42 -19.63 3.07
CA TYR A 324 -10.71 -20.47 4.05
C TYR A 324 -9.18 -20.48 3.84
N LYS A 325 -8.71 -20.62 2.59
CA LYS A 325 -7.27 -20.50 2.28
C LYS A 325 -6.73 -19.12 2.66
N GLY A 326 -7.46 -18.06 2.29
CA GLY A 326 -7.11 -16.67 2.62
C GLY A 326 -7.01 -16.41 4.13
N HIS A 327 -8.01 -16.83 4.90
CA HIS A 327 -7.98 -16.74 6.36
C HIS A 327 -6.87 -17.60 6.99
N CYS A 328 -6.54 -18.77 6.42
CA CYS A 328 -5.37 -19.55 6.85
C CYS A 328 -4.04 -18.85 6.56
N VAL A 329 -3.90 -18.14 5.44
CA VAL A 329 -2.73 -17.30 5.13
C VAL A 329 -2.62 -16.14 6.13
N LEU A 330 -3.72 -15.42 6.41
CA LEU A 330 -3.72 -14.33 7.39
C LEU A 330 -3.38 -14.80 8.81
N ASP A 331 -3.92 -15.93 9.26
CA ASP A 331 -3.59 -16.51 10.57
C ASP A 331 -2.13 -16.98 10.65
N ALA A 332 -1.60 -17.56 9.56
CA ALA A 332 -0.19 -17.91 9.46
C ALA A 332 0.73 -16.68 9.49
N CYS A 333 0.36 -15.56 8.85
CA CYS A 333 1.10 -14.31 8.92
C CYS A 333 1.09 -13.71 10.35
N ARG A 334 -0.07 -13.62 11.00
CA ARG A 334 -0.22 -13.11 12.38
C ARG A 334 0.55 -13.93 13.41
N LYS A 335 0.73 -15.23 13.17
CA LYS A 335 1.47 -16.18 14.05
C LYS A 335 2.91 -16.48 13.58
N CYS A 336 3.34 -15.86 12.47
CA CYS A 336 4.58 -16.17 11.74
C CYS A 336 4.86 -17.67 11.48
N ASP A 337 3.81 -18.44 11.21
CA ASP A 337 3.93 -19.86 10.83
C ASP A 337 4.29 -19.99 9.34
N ILE A 338 5.59 -20.04 9.06
CA ILE A 338 6.14 -20.19 7.72
C ILE A 338 5.71 -21.51 7.06
N THR A 339 5.50 -22.58 7.84
CA THR A 339 5.13 -23.91 7.31
C THR A 339 3.68 -23.90 6.83
N ARG A 340 2.77 -23.35 7.64
CA ARG A 340 1.36 -23.17 7.26
C ARG A 340 1.18 -22.12 6.17
N LEU A 341 1.98 -21.03 6.18
CA LEU A 341 1.99 -20.07 5.07
C LEU A 341 2.33 -20.77 3.75
N LYS A 342 3.43 -21.53 3.69
CA LYS A 342 3.84 -22.29 2.49
C LYS A 342 2.80 -23.31 2.03
N LYS A 343 1.96 -23.85 2.93
CA LYS A 343 0.88 -24.78 2.59
C LYS A 343 -0.31 -24.12 1.89
N PHE A 344 -0.63 -22.87 2.21
CA PHE A 344 -1.87 -22.20 1.75
C PHE A 344 -1.65 -20.98 0.82
N LEU A 345 -0.42 -20.47 0.71
CA LEU A 345 -0.08 -19.31 -0.12
C LEU A 345 -0.04 -19.66 -1.63
N SER A 346 -0.94 -19.07 -2.40
CA SER A 346 -1.01 -19.12 -3.86
C SER A 346 -0.96 -17.70 -4.46
N SER A 347 -0.87 -17.60 -5.78
CA SER A 347 -1.04 -16.34 -6.52
C SER A 347 -2.40 -15.69 -6.30
N GLU A 348 -3.42 -16.47 -5.94
CA GLU A 348 -4.79 -15.99 -5.67
C GLU A 348 -4.92 -15.45 -4.25
N THR A 349 -4.13 -15.95 -3.29
CA THR A 349 -4.25 -15.66 -1.85
C THR A 349 -3.18 -14.74 -1.29
N VAL A 350 -2.09 -14.46 -2.03
CA VAL A 350 -1.04 -13.52 -1.62
C VAL A 350 -1.57 -12.09 -1.37
N ASN A 351 -2.62 -11.69 -2.09
CA ASN A 351 -3.33 -10.42 -1.93
C ASN A 351 -4.77 -10.60 -1.40
N PHE A 352 -5.02 -11.68 -0.64
CA PHE A 352 -6.34 -11.91 -0.03
C PHE A 352 -6.71 -10.80 0.97
N VAL A 353 -7.79 -10.07 0.71
CA VAL A 353 -8.27 -8.98 1.56
C VAL A 353 -9.30 -9.49 2.56
N HIS A 354 -9.04 -9.34 3.87
CA HIS A 354 -9.94 -9.76 4.93
C HIS A 354 -11.30 -9.01 4.86
N PRO A 355 -12.46 -9.68 4.64
CA PRO A 355 -13.73 -9.00 4.33
C PRO A 355 -14.17 -7.91 5.31
N TYR A 356 -13.85 -8.07 6.60
CA TYR A 356 -14.31 -7.16 7.67
C TYR A 356 -13.31 -6.09 8.10
N SER A 357 -12.00 -6.28 7.87
CA SER A 357 -10.96 -5.31 8.28
C SER A 357 -10.16 -4.73 7.13
N GLY A 358 -10.21 -5.34 5.93
CA GLY A 358 -9.40 -4.96 4.79
C GLY A 358 -7.92 -5.38 4.87
N ASP A 359 -7.51 -6.10 5.92
CA ASP A 359 -6.11 -6.53 6.06
C ASP A 359 -5.72 -7.52 4.95
N ALA A 360 -4.63 -7.25 4.25
CA ALA A 360 -3.95 -8.22 3.41
C ALA A 360 -2.89 -9.00 4.23
N PRO A 361 -2.29 -10.08 3.70
CA PRO A 361 -1.25 -10.85 4.40
C PRO A 361 -0.04 -10.00 4.84
N LEU A 362 0.25 -8.91 4.12
CA LEU A 362 1.35 -8.01 4.44
C LEU A 362 1.02 -7.06 5.61
N HIS A 363 -0.22 -6.58 5.75
CA HIS A 363 -0.70 -5.91 6.97
C HIS A 363 -0.62 -6.86 8.18
N ALA A 364 -1.11 -8.09 8.00
CA ALA A 364 -1.09 -9.14 9.02
C ALA A 364 0.33 -9.51 9.49
N ALA A 365 1.31 -9.52 8.59
CA ALA A 365 2.72 -9.72 8.92
C ALA A 365 3.33 -8.49 9.62
N SER A 366 2.93 -7.28 9.25
CA SER A 366 3.47 -6.02 9.81
C SER A 366 3.07 -5.78 11.26
N ILE A 367 1.96 -6.36 11.72
CA ILE A 367 1.48 -6.30 13.11
C ILE A 367 2.10 -7.43 13.98
N SER A 368 2.68 -8.48 13.38
CA SER A 368 3.13 -9.66 14.13
C SER A 368 4.35 -9.37 15.01
N ILE A 369 4.34 -9.87 16.24
CA ILE A 369 5.36 -9.61 17.28
C ILE A 369 6.59 -10.52 17.13
N ASP A 370 6.44 -11.72 16.52
CA ASP A 370 7.55 -12.69 16.32
C ASP A 370 8.60 -12.12 15.35
N VAL A 371 9.88 -12.31 15.67
CA VAL A 371 11.06 -11.91 14.87
C VAL A 371 11.04 -12.52 13.45
N LYS A 372 10.36 -13.66 13.25
CA LYS A 372 10.16 -14.30 11.94
C LYS A 372 9.31 -13.48 10.96
N ARG A 373 8.66 -12.38 11.40
CA ARG A 373 7.84 -11.49 10.56
C ARG A 373 8.56 -11.04 9.28
N LYS A 374 9.86 -10.72 9.35
CA LYS A 374 10.65 -10.36 8.16
C LYS A 374 10.69 -11.49 7.13
N GLN A 375 10.94 -12.72 7.58
CA GLN A 375 10.95 -13.89 6.69
C GLN A 375 9.57 -14.19 6.08
N ILE A 376 8.48 -13.88 6.79
CA ILE A 376 7.11 -13.92 6.24
C ILE A 376 6.94 -12.85 5.16
N ALA A 377 7.29 -11.59 5.45
CA ALA A 377 7.19 -10.47 4.51
C ALA A 377 8.02 -10.73 3.23
N ASP A 378 9.28 -11.16 3.38
CA ASP A 378 10.16 -11.51 2.26
C ASP A 378 9.58 -12.66 1.39
N VAL A 379 8.77 -13.56 1.94
CA VAL A 379 8.06 -14.61 1.18
C VAL A 379 6.83 -14.05 0.45
N LEU A 380 6.06 -13.17 1.10
CA LEU A 380 4.89 -12.51 0.51
C LEU A 380 5.28 -11.58 -0.65
N ILE A 381 6.29 -10.74 -0.46
CA ILE A 381 6.74 -9.78 -1.47
C ILE A 381 7.26 -10.50 -2.72
N ARG A 382 8.07 -11.56 -2.56
CA ARG A 382 8.51 -12.45 -3.66
C ARG A 382 7.38 -13.24 -4.34
N LYS A 383 6.15 -13.21 -3.79
CA LYS A 383 4.95 -13.78 -4.40
C LYS A 383 4.00 -12.73 -4.99
N GLY A 384 4.37 -11.45 -4.99
CA GLY A 384 3.57 -10.36 -5.57
C GLY A 384 2.61 -9.69 -4.59
N ALA A 385 2.92 -9.68 -3.29
CA ALA A 385 2.16 -8.92 -2.30
C ALA A 385 2.25 -7.41 -2.56
N LEU A 386 1.09 -6.74 -2.61
CA LEU A 386 1.00 -5.31 -2.89
C LEU A 386 1.40 -4.49 -1.64
N LEU A 387 2.49 -3.72 -1.77
CA LEU A 387 3.12 -2.99 -0.65
C LEU A 387 2.31 -1.79 -0.13
N ASN A 388 1.40 -1.27 -0.96
CA ASN A 388 0.78 0.05 -0.78
C ASN A 388 -0.74 0.00 -0.57
N GLU A 389 -1.32 -1.20 -0.48
CA GLU A 389 -2.75 -1.37 -0.24
C GLU A 389 -3.17 -0.86 1.13
N LYS A 390 -4.39 -0.33 1.19
CA LYS A 390 -5.00 0.20 2.40
C LYS A 390 -6.02 -0.77 2.96
N ASN A 391 -5.94 -1.05 4.27
CA ASN A 391 -7.03 -1.75 4.94
C ASN A 391 -8.23 -0.81 5.18
N LYS A 392 -9.31 -1.27 5.82
CA LYS A 392 -10.52 -0.45 6.07
C LYS A 392 -10.31 0.68 7.09
N ALA A 393 -9.18 0.72 7.79
CA ALA A 393 -8.73 1.88 8.57
C ALA A 393 -7.86 2.85 7.75
N PHE A 394 -7.75 2.63 6.44
CA PHE A 394 -6.95 3.39 5.48
C PHE A 394 -5.43 3.33 5.71
N LEU A 395 -4.97 2.40 6.55
CA LEU A 395 -3.56 2.16 6.88
C LEU A 395 -2.91 1.23 5.84
N THR A 396 -1.69 1.56 5.42
CA THR A 396 -0.83 0.66 4.64
C THR A 396 0.03 -0.21 5.57
N PRO A 397 0.66 -1.30 5.08
CA PRO A 397 1.59 -2.11 5.89
C PRO A 397 2.72 -1.28 6.54
N LEU A 398 3.20 -0.24 5.86
CA LEU A 398 4.23 0.66 6.38
C LEU A 398 3.74 1.51 7.57
N HIS A 399 2.47 1.94 7.58
CA HIS A 399 1.90 2.65 8.73
C HIS A 399 1.85 1.75 9.97
N LEU A 400 1.38 0.51 9.81
CA LEU A 400 1.30 -0.48 10.89
C LEU A 400 2.69 -0.86 11.41
N ALA A 401 3.67 -1.02 10.52
CA ALA A 401 5.05 -1.29 10.90
C ALA A 401 5.69 -0.11 11.67
N ALA A 402 5.36 1.14 11.31
CA ALA A 402 5.81 2.33 12.02
C ALA A 402 5.11 2.51 13.38
N GLU A 403 3.81 2.25 13.45
CA GLU A 403 3.00 2.30 14.69
C GLU A 403 3.45 1.25 15.73
N HIS A 404 3.91 0.08 15.27
CA HIS A 404 4.48 -0.97 16.13
C HIS A 404 6.02 -0.94 16.24
N LEU A 405 6.71 0.07 15.68
CA LEU A 405 8.18 0.20 15.67
C LEU A 405 8.93 -1.06 15.13
N HIS A 406 8.33 -1.76 14.17
CA HIS A 406 8.91 -2.94 13.53
C HIS A 406 9.90 -2.55 12.42
N TYR A 407 11.07 -2.01 12.82
CA TYR A 407 12.11 -1.48 11.93
C TYR A 407 12.52 -2.46 10.80
N ASP A 408 12.54 -3.76 11.09
CA ASP A 408 12.90 -4.82 10.16
C ASP A 408 11.87 -5.01 9.03
N ILE A 409 10.59 -4.77 9.32
CA ILE A 409 9.51 -4.71 8.34
C ILE A 409 9.53 -3.37 7.61
N MET A 410 9.72 -2.24 8.32
CA MET A 410 9.81 -0.92 7.70
C MET A 410 10.90 -0.89 6.61
N ASP A 411 12.11 -1.36 6.92
CA ASP A 411 13.22 -1.46 5.97
C ASP A 411 12.92 -2.42 4.81
N THR A 412 12.38 -3.63 5.08
CA THR A 412 11.99 -4.57 4.01
C THR A 412 10.92 -3.97 3.08
N LEU A 413 9.93 -3.24 3.61
CA LEU A 413 8.89 -2.58 2.79
C LEU A 413 9.47 -1.45 1.95
N LEU A 414 10.28 -0.57 2.55
CA LEU A 414 10.87 0.59 1.87
C LEU A 414 11.86 0.15 0.77
N LYS A 415 12.71 -0.86 1.02
CA LYS A 415 13.62 -1.44 0.01
C LYS A 415 12.91 -2.00 -1.21
N ASN A 416 11.69 -2.50 -1.06
CA ASN A 416 10.91 -3.05 -2.17
C ASN A 416 9.99 -2.02 -2.85
N GLY A 417 10.03 -0.74 -2.45
CA GLY A 417 9.25 0.33 -3.10
C GLY A 417 7.90 0.66 -2.45
N ALA A 418 7.76 0.46 -1.13
CA ALA A 418 6.65 1.05 -0.39
C ALA A 418 6.71 2.60 -0.47
N LYS A 419 5.55 3.23 -0.66
CA LYS A 419 5.42 4.70 -0.77
C LYS A 419 5.66 5.33 0.60
N VAL A 420 6.84 5.89 0.80
CA VAL A 420 7.28 6.55 2.04
C VAL A 420 6.30 7.67 2.49
N ASN A 421 5.81 8.47 1.52
CA ASN A 421 4.82 9.53 1.74
C ASN A 421 3.37 9.06 1.52
N ALA A 422 3.07 7.77 1.72
CA ALA A 422 1.68 7.33 1.78
C ALA A 422 0.97 8.00 2.97
N LEU A 423 -0.25 8.51 2.75
CA LEU A 423 -1.12 9.06 3.79
C LEU A 423 -2.13 8.00 4.25
N ASP A 424 -2.53 8.01 5.51
CA ASP A 424 -3.63 7.18 6.04
C ASP A 424 -5.02 7.83 5.83
N GLY A 425 -6.00 7.51 6.69
CA GLY A 425 -7.35 8.12 6.68
C GLY A 425 -7.44 9.47 7.43
N LEU A 426 -6.41 9.86 8.18
CA LEU A 426 -6.27 11.13 8.89
C LEU A 426 -5.28 12.07 8.18
N GLY A 427 -4.82 11.72 6.98
CA GLY A 427 -3.76 12.46 6.27
C GLY A 427 -2.38 12.31 6.91
N GLN A 428 -2.21 11.41 7.88
CA GLN A 428 -0.95 11.18 8.58
C GLN A 428 -0.06 10.25 7.73
N THR A 429 1.25 10.49 7.69
CA THR A 429 2.24 9.55 7.13
C THR A 429 2.74 8.56 8.19
N ALA A 430 3.50 7.55 7.76
CA ALA A 430 4.25 6.67 8.67
C ALA A 430 5.11 7.46 9.69
N LEU A 431 5.67 8.62 9.30
CA LEU A 431 6.44 9.49 10.20
C LEU A 431 5.62 10.00 11.39
N HIS A 432 4.34 10.30 11.17
CA HIS A 432 3.45 10.79 12.22
C HIS A 432 3.15 9.68 13.25
N LYS A 433 3.06 8.40 12.81
CA LYS A 433 2.84 7.25 13.70
C LYS A 433 4.03 7.00 14.62
N CYS A 434 5.25 7.15 14.12
CA CYS A 434 6.48 6.86 14.88
C CYS A 434 7.22 8.12 15.40
N ALA A 435 6.63 9.32 15.33
CA ALA A 435 7.30 10.60 15.61
C ALA A 435 7.99 10.72 16.98
N ARG A 436 7.68 9.82 17.93
CA ARG A 436 8.26 9.82 19.28
C ARG A 436 9.55 9.00 19.38
N ASP A 437 9.82 8.11 18.42
CA ASP A 437 10.98 7.22 18.39
C ASP A 437 12.05 7.69 17.39
N GLU A 438 13.32 7.67 17.82
CA GLU A 438 14.42 8.19 17.01
C GLU A 438 14.85 7.20 15.91
N GLN A 439 14.77 5.89 16.14
CA GLN A 439 15.26 4.89 15.19
C GLN A 439 14.34 4.74 13.97
N ALA A 440 13.02 4.70 14.19
CA ALA A 440 12.02 4.70 13.12
C ALA A 440 12.08 5.99 12.29
N VAL A 441 12.31 7.14 12.94
CA VAL A 441 12.42 8.43 12.23
C VAL A 441 13.71 8.53 11.43
N ARG A 442 14.87 8.15 11.98
CA ARG A 442 16.14 8.04 11.22
C ARG A 442 15.99 7.11 10.01
N LEU A 443 15.28 6.00 10.16
CA LEU A 443 15.00 5.07 9.07
C LEU A 443 14.12 5.71 7.99
N LEU A 444 13.02 6.39 8.34
CA LEU A 444 12.15 7.03 7.34
C LEU A 444 12.84 8.21 6.64
N LEU A 445 13.67 8.99 7.36
CA LEU A 445 14.48 10.07 6.79
C LEU A 445 15.50 9.57 5.77
N SER A 446 16.10 8.39 5.94
CA SER A 446 17.04 7.84 4.96
C SER A 446 16.36 7.35 3.67
N TYR A 447 15.03 7.20 3.66
CA TYR A 447 14.21 7.00 2.46
C TYR A 447 13.48 8.29 2.01
N SER A 448 13.97 9.47 2.44
CA SER A 448 13.49 10.78 2.02
C SER A 448 12.00 11.03 2.28
N ILE A 449 11.51 10.66 3.47
CA ILE A 449 10.16 11.03 3.91
C ILE A 449 10.01 12.55 4.00
N ASP A 450 8.86 13.05 3.55
CA ASP A 450 8.52 14.47 3.64
C ASP A 450 8.05 14.80 5.06
N THR A 451 8.82 15.67 5.73
CA THR A 451 8.59 16.14 7.11
C THR A 451 7.61 17.31 7.19
N THR A 452 7.25 17.91 6.04
CA THR A 452 6.38 19.09 5.94
C THR A 452 4.90 18.75 5.79
N ILE A 453 4.57 17.49 5.47
CA ILE A 453 3.19 17.01 5.36
C ILE A 453 2.44 17.26 6.67
N ILE A 454 1.23 17.83 6.52
CA ILE A 454 0.32 18.19 7.60
C ILE A 454 -0.85 17.19 7.59
N SER A 455 -1.23 16.66 8.75
CA SER A 455 -2.42 15.83 8.91
C SER A 455 -3.72 16.64 8.70
N LEU A 456 -4.85 15.95 8.54
CA LEU A 456 -6.18 16.57 8.51
C LEU A 456 -6.57 17.26 9.84
N GLU A 457 -5.81 17.00 10.91
CA GLU A 457 -5.96 17.64 12.22
C GLU A 457 -5.11 18.91 12.34
N GLY A 458 -4.31 19.25 11.32
CA GLY A 458 -3.47 20.45 11.27
C GLY A 458 -2.06 20.28 11.86
N TYR A 459 -1.64 19.05 12.18
CA TYR A 459 -0.33 18.78 12.80
C TYR A 459 0.70 18.25 11.80
N THR A 460 1.95 18.69 11.93
CA THR A 460 3.10 18.00 11.31
C THR A 460 3.72 17.00 12.29
N ALA A 461 4.46 16.01 11.78
CA ALA A 461 5.15 15.04 12.62
C ALA A 461 6.12 15.68 13.64
N ALA A 462 6.72 16.84 13.31
CA ALA A 462 7.61 17.58 14.22
C ALA A 462 6.87 18.20 15.44
N GLN A 463 5.55 18.38 15.36
CA GLN A 463 4.71 18.82 16.49
C GLN A 463 4.24 17.64 17.35
N LEU A 464 4.23 16.43 16.79
CA LEU A 464 3.95 15.17 17.51
C LEU A 464 5.22 14.53 18.11
N ALA A 465 6.38 15.12 17.87
CA ALA A 465 7.70 14.55 18.16
C ALA A 465 8.13 14.67 19.63
N SER A 466 9.02 13.78 20.06
CA SER A 466 9.80 13.93 21.30
C SER A 466 10.94 14.94 21.12
N ASP A 467 11.47 15.54 22.19
CA ASP A 467 12.47 16.63 22.10
C ASP A 467 13.72 16.28 21.27
N ASN A 468 14.16 15.02 21.31
CA ASN A 468 15.29 14.54 20.52
C ASN A 468 14.91 14.38 19.04
N VAL A 469 13.74 13.83 18.76
CA VAL A 469 13.23 13.71 17.39
C VAL A 469 12.91 15.10 16.80
N GLN A 470 12.44 16.06 17.60
CA GLN A 470 12.17 17.41 17.10
C GLN A 470 13.47 18.14 16.72
N LYS A 471 14.60 17.86 17.39
CA LYS A 471 15.93 18.31 16.91
C LYS A 471 16.26 17.65 15.58
N LEU A 472 16.15 16.32 15.50
CA LEU A 472 16.40 15.53 14.28
C LEU A 472 15.48 15.91 13.09
N LEU A 473 14.29 16.46 13.32
CA LEU A 473 13.37 16.92 12.27
C LEU A 473 13.56 18.40 11.90
N LYS A 474 14.18 19.21 12.79
CA LYS A 474 14.58 20.60 12.50
C LYS A 474 15.94 20.67 11.79
N ASP A 475 16.82 19.76 12.14
CA ASP A 475 18.18 19.60 11.59
C ASP A 475 18.32 18.14 11.10
N PRO A 476 17.66 17.79 9.98
CA PRO A 476 17.72 16.44 9.43
C PRO A 476 19.14 16.09 9.01
N PRO A 477 19.58 14.83 9.16
CA PRO A 477 20.95 14.45 8.87
C PRO A 477 21.28 14.72 7.41
N ASP A 478 22.15 15.72 7.19
CA ASP A 478 22.53 16.25 5.89
C ASP A 478 22.77 15.15 4.86
N THR A 479 22.11 15.28 3.70
CA THR A 479 22.13 14.27 2.64
C THR A 479 23.52 14.10 2.03
N GLU A 480 24.36 15.13 2.07
CA GLU A 480 25.76 15.04 1.65
C GLU A 480 26.58 14.20 2.64
N THR A 481 26.49 14.50 3.94
CA THR A 481 27.09 13.72 5.04
C THR A 481 26.62 12.26 5.04
N HIS A 482 25.32 12.03 4.85
CA HIS A 482 24.75 10.68 4.78
C HIS A 482 25.29 9.89 3.57
N LEU A 483 25.48 10.56 2.42
CA LEU A 483 26.08 9.97 1.22
C LEU A 483 27.57 9.63 1.41
N LEU A 484 28.33 10.49 2.10
CA LEU A 484 29.74 10.25 2.42
C LEU A 484 29.92 9.01 3.31
N GLU A 485 29.12 8.88 4.38
CA GLU A 485 29.15 7.67 5.24
C GLU A 485 28.59 6.42 4.53
N ALA A 486 27.55 6.53 3.70
CA ALA A 486 27.06 5.41 2.90
C ALA A 486 28.13 4.90 1.91
N ALA A 487 28.84 5.81 1.24
CA ALA A 487 29.92 5.48 0.32
C ALA A 487 31.16 4.88 1.01
N LYS A 488 31.43 5.29 2.25
CA LYS A 488 32.46 4.72 3.15
C LYS A 488 32.07 3.34 3.67
N ALA A 489 30.81 3.14 4.05
CA ALA A 489 30.26 1.86 4.51
C ALA A 489 30.13 0.83 3.38
N GLY A 490 29.86 1.27 2.15
CA GLY A 490 29.59 0.42 1.00
C GLY A 490 28.11 0.13 0.77
N ASP A 491 27.20 0.94 1.33
CA ASP A 491 25.75 0.81 1.12
C ASP A 491 25.37 1.36 -0.26
N LEU A 492 25.48 0.50 -1.28
CA LEU A 492 25.12 0.81 -2.66
C LEU A 492 23.66 1.24 -2.82
N ASP A 493 22.74 0.68 -2.03
CA ASP A 493 21.32 1.00 -2.14
C ASP A 493 21.03 2.42 -1.66
N THR A 494 21.67 2.85 -0.56
CA THR A 494 21.57 4.23 -0.06
C THR A 494 22.32 5.22 -0.95
N VAL A 495 23.52 4.89 -1.43
CA VAL A 495 24.24 5.74 -2.40
C VAL A 495 23.40 5.92 -3.67
N ARG A 496 22.82 4.84 -4.21
CA ARG A 496 21.95 4.87 -5.39
C ARG A 496 20.69 5.70 -5.15
N ARG A 497 20.05 5.56 -3.99
CA ARG A 497 18.85 6.32 -3.60
C ARG A 497 19.11 7.82 -3.55
N ILE A 498 20.19 8.24 -2.87
CA ILE A 498 20.52 9.67 -2.70
C ILE A 498 20.93 10.29 -4.04
N VAL A 499 21.86 9.66 -4.78
CA VAL A 499 22.39 10.23 -6.02
C VAL A 499 21.33 10.27 -7.14
N LEU A 500 20.44 9.28 -7.26
CA LEU A 500 19.34 9.34 -8.23
C LEU A 500 18.25 10.35 -7.85
N ALA A 501 18.06 10.63 -6.55
CA ALA A 501 17.10 11.64 -6.09
C ALA A 501 17.64 13.08 -6.21
N ASN A 502 18.95 13.29 -5.97
CA ASN A 502 19.63 14.55 -6.19
C ASN A 502 21.03 14.33 -6.80
N PRO A 503 21.15 14.31 -8.15
CA PRO A 503 22.42 14.07 -8.84
C PRO A 503 23.54 15.05 -8.51
N GLN A 504 23.22 16.26 -8.02
CA GLN A 504 24.25 17.25 -7.64
C GLN A 504 25.10 16.79 -6.44
N THR A 505 24.56 15.91 -5.58
CA THR A 505 25.27 15.40 -4.39
C THR A 505 26.42 14.45 -4.72
N VAL A 506 26.54 13.94 -5.95
CA VAL A 506 27.54 12.91 -6.32
C VAL A 506 29.00 13.36 -6.06
N ASN A 507 29.23 14.68 -6.09
CA ASN A 507 30.52 15.33 -5.83
C ASN A 507 30.51 16.21 -4.57
N CYS A 508 29.63 15.92 -3.60
CA CYS A 508 29.63 16.56 -2.28
C CYS A 508 30.98 16.44 -1.56
N ARG A 509 31.20 17.24 -0.51
CA ARG A 509 32.50 17.30 0.18
C ARG A 509 32.36 17.24 1.70
N ASP A 510 33.22 16.43 2.31
CA ASP A 510 33.50 16.37 3.74
C ASP A 510 34.09 17.70 4.25
N LEU A 511 33.23 18.70 4.51
CA LEU A 511 33.64 20.07 4.86
C LEU A 511 34.41 20.15 6.19
N ASP A 512 34.01 19.36 7.18
CA ASP A 512 34.63 19.33 8.52
C ASP A 512 36.02 18.65 8.50
N GLY A 513 36.21 17.64 7.66
CA GLY A 513 37.47 16.89 7.53
C GLY A 513 38.41 17.40 6.45
N ARG A 514 38.57 16.59 5.39
CA ARG A 514 39.55 16.79 4.32
C ARG A 514 38.96 17.29 3.00
N HIS A 515 37.69 17.69 2.96
CA HIS A 515 36.96 18.03 1.74
C HIS A 515 36.93 16.87 0.73
N SER A 516 36.96 15.63 1.26
CA SER A 516 36.89 14.37 0.51
C SER A 516 35.49 14.18 -0.10
N THR A 517 35.42 13.65 -1.32
CA THR A 517 34.15 13.32 -1.99
C THR A 517 33.73 11.86 -1.73
N PRO A 518 32.47 11.45 -2.02
CA PRO A 518 32.04 10.05 -1.87
C PRO A 518 32.96 9.05 -2.58
N LEU A 519 33.52 9.44 -3.73
CA LEU A 519 34.49 8.64 -4.49
C LEU A 519 35.83 8.44 -3.73
N HIS A 520 36.29 9.42 -2.93
CA HIS A 520 37.49 9.26 -2.10
C HIS A 520 37.31 8.20 -1.01
N PHE A 521 36.13 8.19 -0.38
CA PHE A 521 35.76 7.21 0.65
C PHE A 521 35.52 5.83 0.04
N ALA A 522 34.70 5.73 -1.00
CA ALA A 522 34.45 4.47 -1.70
C ALA A 522 35.76 3.85 -2.23
N ALA A 523 36.68 4.67 -2.74
CA ALA A 523 37.99 4.20 -3.18
C ALA A 523 38.89 3.76 -2.02
N GLY A 524 38.98 4.52 -0.93
CA GLY A 524 39.83 4.19 0.23
C GLY A 524 39.36 2.99 1.05
N PHE A 525 38.06 2.66 1.02
CA PHE A 525 37.46 1.56 1.76
C PHE A 525 37.09 0.34 0.88
N ASN A 526 37.64 0.24 -0.34
CA ASN A 526 37.47 -0.88 -1.28
C ASN A 526 36.01 -1.17 -1.70
N ARG A 527 35.19 -0.14 -1.88
CA ARG A 527 33.75 -0.29 -2.19
C ARG A 527 33.51 -0.40 -3.70
N VAL A 528 34.04 -1.45 -4.32
CA VAL A 528 34.09 -1.65 -5.79
C VAL A 528 32.77 -1.28 -6.51
N GLN A 529 31.64 -1.82 -6.07
CA GLN A 529 30.33 -1.55 -6.69
C GLN A 529 29.84 -0.11 -6.52
N VAL A 530 30.20 0.54 -5.39
CA VAL A 530 29.90 1.95 -5.14
C VAL A 530 30.79 2.84 -5.99
N VAL A 531 32.09 2.50 -6.15
CA VAL A 531 33.01 3.19 -7.06
C VAL A 531 32.48 3.11 -8.50
N GLU A 532 32.08 1.92 -8.96
CA GLU A 532 31.52 1.72 -10.29
C GLU A 532 30.26 2.58 -10.52
N PHE A 533 29.27 2.52 -9.61
CA PHE A 533 28.05 3.33 -9.72
C PHE A 533 28.31 4.85 -9.61
N LEU A 534 29.17 5.31 -8.70
CA LEU A 534 29.51 6.73 -8.59
C LEU A 534 30.14 7.26 -9.89
N LEU A 535 31.00 6.48 -10.53
CA LEU A 535 31.60 6.82 -11.84
C LEU A 535 30.54 6.85 -12.95
N GLU A 536 29.58 5.92 -12.96
CA GLU A 536 28.41 5.95 -13.88
C GLU A 536 27.56 7.21 -13.71
N GLN A 537 27.45 7.75 -12.48
CA GLN A 537 26.70 8.97 -12.18
C GLN A 537 27.53 10.26 -12.26
N GLY A 538 28.75 10.22 -12.82
CA GLY A 538 29.56 11.42 -13.07
C GLY A 538 30.39 11.92 -11.89
N ALA A 539 30.78 11.04 -10.95
CA ALA A 539 31.73 11.40 -9.91
C ALA A 539 33.10 11.82 -10.46
N GLU A 540 33.64 12.92 -9.96
CA GLU A 540 34.89 13.54 -10.42
C GLU A 540 36.12 12.72 -10.04
N VAL A 541 36.66 11.97 -11.01
CA VAL A 541 37.90 11.20 -10.90
C VAL A 541 39.14 12.07 -10.57
N HIS A 542 39.06 13.37 -10.83
CA HIS A 542 40.13 14.35 -10.62
C HIS A 542 39.91 15.31 -9.46
N SER A 543 38.77 15.22 -8.75
CA SER A 543 38.54 16.04 -7.56
C SER A 543 39.61 15.75 -6.52
N ALA A 544 40.22 16.79 -5.96
CA ALA A 544 41.26 16.66 -4.93
C ALA A 544 40.74 17.03 -3.54
N ASP A 545 41.26 16.33 -2.53
CA ASP A 545 41.11 16.66 -1.11
C ASP A 545 42.01 17.85 -0.69
N LYS A 546 41.90 18.25 0.58
CA LYS A 546 42.64 19.35 1.22
C LYS A 546 44.16 19.13 1.28
N GLY A 547 44.65 17.91 1.07
CA GLY A 547 46.07 17.56 0.88
C GLY A 547 46.51 17.48 -0.59
N GLY A 548 45.59 17.66 -1.55
CA GLY A 548 45.84 17.47 -2.98
C GLY A 548 45.70 16.02 -3.45
N LEU A 549 45.22 15.10 -2.59
CA LEU A 549 45.01 13.70 -2.92
C LEU A 549 43.72 13.55 -3.72
N VAL A 550 43.80 13.03 -4.95
CA VAL A 550 42.64 12.50 -5.70
C VAL A 550 42.36 11.03 -5.31
N PRO A 551 41.18 10.44 -5.58
CA PRO A 551 40.78 9.10 -5.12
C PRO A 551 41.75 7.96 -5.47
N LEU A 552 42.51 8.10 -6.56
CA LEU A 552 43.51 7.13 -6.98
C LEU A 552 44.64 6.96 -5.94
N HIS A 553 45.04 8.01 -5.21
CA HIS A 553 46.04 7.87 -4.14
C HIS A 553 45.52 6.97 -3.00
N ASN A 554 44.26 7.14 -2.60
CA ASN A 554 43.64 6.33 -1.55
C ASN A 554 43.60 4.85 -1.95
N ALA A 555 43.16 4.55 -3.19
CA ALA A 555 43.15 3.19 -3.71
C ALA A 555 44.56 2.56 -3.73
N CYS A 556 45.56 3.31 -4.21
CA CYS A 556 46.94 2.86 -4.28
C CYS A 556 47.60 2.65 -2.92
N SER A 557 47.40 3.58 -1.97
CA SER A 557 48.01 3.52 -0.64
C SER A 557 47.48 2.35 0.19
N TYR A 558 46.16 2.15 0.21
CA TYR A 558 45.56 1.05 0.98
C TYR A 558 45.70 -0.31 0.28
N GLY A 559 45.82 -0.36 -1.04
CA GLY A 559 46.12 -1.58 -1.80
C GLY A 559 44.94 -2.16 -2.60
N HIS A 560 43.97 -1.32 -2.99
CA HIS A 560 42.70 -1.75 -3.58
C HIS A 560 42.82 -1.88 -5.10
N PHE A 561 43.29 -3.03 -5.57
CA PHE A 561 43.65 -3.27 -6.98
C PHE A 561 42.49 -3.04 -7.97
N GLU A 562 41.32 -3.64 -7.75
CA GLU A 562 40.18 -3.51 -8.67
C GLU A 562 39.59 -2.08 -8.68
N VAL A 563 39.58 -1.39 -7.53
CA VAL A 563 39.25 0.04 -7.46
C VAL A 563 40.26 0.88 -8.27
N THR A 564 41.56 0.61 -8.11
CA THR A 564 42.63 1.31 -8.85
C THR A 564 42.43 1.15 -10.36
N LYS A 565 42.13 -0.08 -10.80
CA LYS A 565 41.83 -0.45 -12.19
C LYS A 565 40.56 0.22 -12.74
N LEU A 566 39.49 0.32 -11.94
CA LEU A 566 38.28 1.08 -12.29
C LEU A 566 38.56 2.58 -12.46
N LEU A 567 39.29 3.19 -11.52
CA LEU A 567 39.65 4.61 -11.59
C LEU A 567 40.52 4.93 -12.81
N ILE A 568 41.53 4.09 -13.11
CA ILE A 568 42.36 4.23 -14.32
C ILE A 568 41.51 4.07 -15.59
N LYS A 569 40.59 3.10 -15.64
CA LYS A 569 39.64 2.91 -16.75
C LYS A 569 38.72 4.13 -16.94
N ALA A 570 38.36 4.82 -15.86
CA ALA A 570 37.61 6.07 -15.86
C ALA A 570 38.48 7.33 -16.11
N GLY A 571 39.74 7.15 -16.52
CA GLY A 571 40.63 8.24 -16.95
C GLY A 571 41.51 8.84 -15.85
N ALA A 572 41.61 8.24 -14.65
CA ALA A 572 42.45 8.76 -13.58
C ALA A 572 43.92 8.93 -14.01
N ASN A 573 44.43 10.15 -13.88
CA ASN A 573 45.81 10.48 -14.22
C ASN A 573 46.79 9.81 -13.24
N VAL A 574 47.46 8.74 -13.68
CA VAL A 574 48.44 7.99 -12.87
C VAL A 574 49.67 8.81 -12.45
N ASN A 575 49.92 9.95 -13.11
CA ASN A 575 51.02 10.88 -12.85
C ASN A 575 50.57 12.18 -12.15
N VAL A 576 49.33 12.24 -11.66
CA VAL A 576 48.86 13.29 -10.73
C VAL A 576 49.81 13.38 -9.53
N SER A 577 49.91 14.57 -8.92
CA SER A 577 50.78 14.80 -7.76
C SER A 577 50.08 15.67 -6.72
N ASP A 578 50.15 15.28 -5.46
CA ASP A 578 49.58 16.01 -4.32
C ASP A 578 50.39 17.28 -3.93
N LEU A 579 50.07 17.89 -2.77
CA LEU A 579 50.78 19.07 -2.26
C LEU A 579 52.24 18.79 -1.81
N TRP A 580 52.60 17.53 -1.59
CA TRP A 580 53.96 17.06 -1.30
C TRP A 580 54.65 16.44 -2.53
N LYS A 581 54.02 16.57 -3.72
CA LYS A 581 54.45 15.98 -5.00
C LYS A 581 54.53 14.45 -5.01
N PHE A 582 53.94 13.77 -4.02
CA PHE A 582 53.72 12.33 -4.08
C PHE A 582 52.73 12.04 -5.22
N THR A 583 52.99 10.96 -5.95
CA THR A 583 52.09 10.43 -6.97
C THR A 583 51.46 9.12 -6.48
N PRO A 584 50.40 8.59 -7.13
CA PRO A 584 49.86 7.27 -6.79
C PRO A 584 50.91 6.13 -6.85
N LEU A 585 51.97 6.30 -7.64
CA LEU A 585 53.11 5.37 -7.70
C LEU A 585 54.00 5.47 -6.45
N HIS A 586 54.22 6.66 -5.90
CA HIS A 586 54.93 6.85 -4.62
C HIS A 586 54.16 6.18 -3.48
N GLU A 587 52.84 6.38 -3.42
CA GLU A 587 51.97 5.72 -2.42
C GLU A 587 51.99 4.19 -2.57
N ALA A 588 51.80 3.67 -3.78
CA ALA A 588 51.86 2.22 -3.99
C ALA A 588 53.22 1.60 -3.61
N ALA A 589 54.33 2.31 -3.89
CA ALA A 589 55.68 1.89 -3.57
C ALA A 589 55.95 1.90 -2.04
N ALA A 590 55.63 3.01 -1.36
CA ALA A 590 55.84 3.18 0.08
C ALA A 590 55.01 2.21 0.95
N LYS A 591 53.95 1.61 0.37
CA LYS A 591 53.07 0.65 1.03
C LYS A 591 53.23 -0.80 0.50
N GLY A 592 54.24 -1.07 -0.33
CA GLY A 592 54.60 -2.43 -0.78
C GLY A 592 53.62 -3.08 -1.78
N LYS A 593 52.84 -2.28 -2.52
CA LYS A 593 51.69 -2.77 -3.31
C LYS A 593 52.08 -3.22 -4.72
N TYR A 594 52.85 -4.32 -4.81
CA TYR A 594 53.44 -4.85 -6.05
C TYR A 594 52.51 -4.83 -7.28
N ASP A 595 51.32 -5.43 -7.22
CA ASP A 595 50.42 -5.51 -8.37
C ASP A 595 49.87 -4.14 -8.81
N ILE A 596 49.71 -3.20 -7.87
CA ILE A 596 49.31 -1.82 -8.17
C ILE A 596 50.47 -1.04 -8.78
N VAL A 597 51.71 -1.19 -8.27
CA VAL A 597 52.91 -0.62 -8.89
C VAL A 597 53.03 -1.12 -10.34
N LYS A 598 52.83 -2.43 -10.56
CA LYS A 598 52.85 -3.06 -11.89
C LYS A 598 51.74 -2.54 -12.80
N LEU A 599 50.53 -2.33 -12.28
CA LEU A 599 49.40 -1.75 -13.01
C LEU A 599 49.66 -0.28 -13.38
N LEU A 600 50.14 0.54 -12.44
CA LEU A 600 50.45 1.95 -12.67
C LEU A 600 51.54 2.12 -13.73
N LEU A 601 52.65 1.37 -13.63
CA LEU A 601 53.72 1.38 -14.63
C LEU A 601 53.20 0.97 -16.02
N LYS A 602 52.36 -0.08 -16.10
CA LYS A 602 51.71 -0.51 -17.36
C LYS A 602 50.82 0.59 -17.97
N HIS A 603 50.24 1.46 -17.16
CA HIS A 603 49.44 2.61 -17.59
C HIS A 603 50.23 3.93 -17.67
N GLY A 604 51.57 3.87 -17.70
CA GLY A 604 52.42 5.02 -17.99
C GLY A 604 52.78 5.89 -16.77
N ALA A 605 52.68 5.36 -15.55
CA ALA A 605 53.21 6.05 -14.38
C ALA A 605 54.74 6.17 -14.44
N ASP A 606 55.28 7.35 -14.12
CA ASP A 606 56.69 7.69 -14.22
C ASP A 606 57.48 7.32 -12.94
N PRO A 607 58.38 6.30 -12.97
CA PRO A 607 59.21 5.93 -11.83
C PRO A 607 60.38 6.89 -11.56
N THR A 608 60.62 7.86 -12.45
CA THR A 608 61.71 8.85 -12.33
C THR A 608 61.25 10.19 -11.73
N LYS A 609 59.94 10.39 -11.59
CA LYS A 609 59.34 11.58 -10.99
C LYS A 609 59.63 11.64 -9.49
N LYS A 610 60.07 12.80 -9.00
CA LYS A 610 60.45 13.01 -7.59
C LYS A 610 59.33 13.65 -6.77
N ASN A 611 59.24 13.30 -5.49
CA ASN A 611 58.45 14.02 -4.49
C ASN A 611 59.12 15.34 -4.07
N ARG A 612 58.49 16.09 -3.15
CA ARG A 612 58.99 17.37 -2.62
C ARG A 612 60.34 17.26 -1.90
N ASP A 613 60.62 16.10 -1.31
CA ASP A 613 61.86 15.80 -0.59
C ASP A 613 62.97 15.27 -1.53
N GLY A 614 62.70 15.26 -2.84
CA GLY A 614 63.66 14.85 -3.88
C GLY A 614 63.79 13.34 -4.07
N GLN A 615 62.99 12.53 -3.39
CA GLN A 615 62.99 11.07 -3.44
C GLN A 615 62.19 10.54 -4.63
N LEU A 616 62.61 9.41 -5.18
CA LEU A 616 61.88 8.62 -6.17
C LEU A 616 60.90 7.65 -5.48
N PRO A 617 59.89 7.09 -6.21
CA PRO A 617 59.09 5.99 -5.70
C PRO A 617 59.94 4.80 -5.21
N ALA A 618 61.05 4.53 -5.89
CA ALA A 618 62.00 3.46 -5.54
C ALA A 618 62.77 3.72 -4.23
N ASP A 619 62.90 4.98 -3.81
CA ASP A 619 63.61 5.37 -2.58
C ASP A 619 62.70 5.29 -1.33
N LEU A 620 61.39 5.18 -1.55
CA LEU A 620 60.36 5.02 -0.50
C LEU A 620 60.03 3.56 -0.20
N VAL A 621 60.53 2.61 -1.02
CA VAL A 621 60.27 1.17 -0.84
C VAL A 621 60.98 0.68 0.43
N LYS A 622 60.25 -0.06 1.26
CA LYS A 622 60.81 -0.64 2.50
C LYS A 622 61.86 -1.68 2.18
N GLU A 623 62.81 -1.87 3.08
CA GLU A 623 63.89 -2.86 2.93
C GLU A 623 63.37 -4.29 2.72
N SER A 624 62.19 -4.63 3.26
CA SER A 624 61.51 -5.92 3.05
C SER A 624 60.96 -6.14 1.64
N ASP A 625 60.62 -5.08 0.92
CA ASP A 625 59.71 -5.14 -0.23
C ASP A 625 60.52 -5.24 -1.55
N HIS A 626 61.51 -6.15 -1.56
CA HIS A 626 62.52 -6.30 -2.62
C HIS A 626 61.94 -6.34 -4.04
N ASP A 627 60.82 -7.03 -4.23
CA ASP A 627 60.21 -7.22 -5.56
C ASP A 627 59.56 -5.94 -6.10
N VAL A 628 59.16 -5.02 -5.21
CA VAL A 628 58.70 -3.67 -5.57
C VAL A 628 59.88 -2.78 -5.93
N ALA A 629 60.98 -2.86 -5.18
CA ALA A 629 62.21 -2.11 -5.48
C ALA A 629 62.83 -2.54 -6.82
N ASP A 630 62.86 -3.84 -7.10
CA ASP A 630 63.37 -4.37 -8.37
C ASP A 630 62.44 -4.05 -9.55
N LEU A 631 61.11 -4.11 -9.38
CA LEU A 631 60.14 -3.70 -10.39
C LEU A 631 60.27 -2.21 -10.78
N LEU A 632 60.46 -1.32 -9.80
CA LEU A 632 60.64 0.11 -10.05
C LEU A 632 62.01 0.45 -10.67
N ARG A 633 63.03 -0.36 -10.40
CA ARG A 633 64.38 -0.23 -10.98
C ARG A 633 64.49 -0.85 -12.38
N GLY A 634 63.62 -1.79 -12.72
CA GLY A 634 63.57 -2.47 -14.01
C GLY A 634 64.93 -3.04 -14.42
N ASN A 635 65.38 -2.75 -15.64
CA ASN A 635 66.66 -3.21 -16.19
C ASN A 635 67.88 -2.92 -15.27
N SER A 636 67.86 -1.84 -14.49
CA SER A 636 68.96 -1.52 -13.58
C SER A 636 69.09 -2.51 -12.42
N ALA A 637 68.00 -3.17 -11.99
CA ALA A 637 68.05 -4.23 -10.99
C ALA A 637 68.74 -5.50 -11.51
N LEU A 638 68.48 -5.88 -12.77
CA LEU A 638 69.14 -7.01 -13.43
C LEU A 638 70.63 -6.73 -13.67
N LEU A 639 70.98 -5.53 -14.13
CA LEU A 639 72.38 -5.11 -14.30
C LEU A 639 73.15 -5.10 -12.97
N ASP A 640 72.53 -4.60 -11.89
CA ASP A 640 73.11 -4.63 -10.53
C ASP A 640 73.27 -6.07 -10.00
N ALA A 641 72.26 -6.92 -10.17
CA ALA A 641 72.32 -8.32 -9.76
C ALA A 641 73.41 -9.10 -10.52
N ALA A 642 73.54 -8.86 -11.83
CA ALA A 642 74.55 -9.51 -12.67
C ALA A 642 75.98 -9.02 -12.40
N LYS A 643 76.15 -7.75 -12.01
CA LYS A 643 77.42 -7.20 -11.51
C LYS A 643 77.82 -7.78 -10.15
N LYS A 644 76.85 -8.06 -9.27
CA LYS A 644 77.07 -8.57 -7.90
C LYS A 644 77.08 -10.11 -7.76
N GLY A 645 76.95 -10.86 -8.85
CA GLY A 645 76.93 -12.32 -8.82
C GLY A 645 75.68 -12.94 -8.17
N ASN A 646 74.60 -12.17 -7.97
CA ASN A 646 73.40 -12.67 -7.29
C ASN A 646 72.52 -13.47 -8.25
N LEU A 647 72.89 -14.73 -8.50
CA LEU A 647 72.20 -15.67 -9.40
C LEU A 647 70.70 -15.78 -9.09
N ALA A 648 70.31 -15.95 -7.81
CA ALA A 648 68.91 -16.08 -7.41
C ALA A 648 68.08 -14.82 -7.72
N ARG A 649 68.68 -13.62 -7.72
CA ARG A 649 68.02 -12.38 -8.14
C ARG A 649 67.99 -12.25 -9.67
N VAL A 650 69.06 -12.65 -10.37
CA VAL A 650 69.10 -12.71 -11.85
C VAL A 650 67.99 -13.63 -12.39
N GLN A 651 67.87 -14.85 -11.84
CA GLN A 651 66.85 -15.85 -12.22
C GLN A 651 65.39 -15.37 -12.09
N ARG A 652 65.12 -14.36 -11.25
CA ARG A 652 63.77 -13.76 -11.09
C ARG A 652 63.53 -12.52 -11.97
N LEU A 653 64.57 -11.95 -12.56
CA LEU A 653 64.52 -10.68 -13.32
C LEU A 653 64.79 -10.85 -14.82
N VAL A 654 65.34 -12.00 -15.24
CA VAL A 654 65.54 -12.35 -16.64
C VAL A 654 64.21 -12.72 -17.31
N THR A 655 63.90 -12.01 -18.39
CA THR A 655 62.88 -12.36 -19.39
C THR A 655 63.52 -12.21 -20.79
N PRO A 656 62.91 -12.73 -21.86
CA PRO A 656 63.43 -12.55 -23.22
C PRO A 656 63.68 -11.09 -23.62
N GLU A 657 62.91 -10.16 -23.04
CA GLU A 657 63.02 -8.72 -23.26
C GLU A 657 64.12 -8.06 -22.40
N THR A 658 64.36 -8.54 -21.16
CA THR A 658 65.34 -7.94 -20.24
C THR A 658 66.74 -8.53 -20.34
N ILE A 659 66.90 -9.75 -20.85
CA ILE A 659 68.19 -10.48 -20.82
C ILE A 659 69.35 -9.74 -21.51
N ASN A 660 69.03 -9.03 -22.60
CA ASN A 660 69.96 -8.18 -23.36
C ASN A 660 69.72 -6.67 -23.14
N CYS A 661 69.14 -6.30 -21.99
CA CYS A 661 69.02 -4.90 -21.58
C CYS A 661 70.41 -4.23 -21.45
N ARG A 662 70.44 -2.89 -21.40
CA ARG A 662 71.68 -2.11 -21.45
C ARG A 662 71.74 -1.00 -20.41
N ASP A 663 72.93 -0.79 -19.86
CA ASP A 663 73.25 0.37 -19.02
C ASP A 663 73.28 1.65 -19.86
N ALA A 664 72.14 2.36 -19.89
CA ALA A 664 71.95 3.57 -20.67
C ALA A 664 72.74 4.79 -20.15
N GLN A 665 73.27 4.76 -18.92
CA GLN A 665 74.00 5.89 -18.33
C GLN A 665 75.53 5.71 -18.38
N GLY A 666 76.03 4.47 -18.30
CA GLY A 666 77.44 4.14 -18.44
C GLY A 666 77.84 3.69 -19.84
N ARG A 667 78.37 2.46 -19.95
CA ARG A 667 79.02 1.94 -21.17
C ARG A 667 78.06 1.31 -22.19
N ASN A 668 76.73 1.39 -22.02
CA ASN A 668 75.76 0.66 -22.87
C ASN A 668 75.96 -0.87 -22.83
N SER A 669 76.52 -1.37 -21.72
CA SER A 669 76.86 -2.77 -21.47
C SER A 669 75.65 -3.60 -21.07
N THR A 670 75.64 -4.89 -21.41
CA THR A 670 74.58 -5.85 -21.05
C THR A 670 74.85 -6.55 -19.71
N PRO A 671 73.89 -7.27 -19.10
CA PRO A 671 74.13 -8.09 -17.91
C PRO A 671 75.32 -9.06 -18.08
N LEU A 672 75.48 -9.65 -19.27
CA LEU A 672 76.60 -10.56 -19.58
C LEU A 672 77.96 -9.85 -19.58
N HIS A 673 78.06 -8.59 -20.04
CA HIS A 673 79.29 -7.80 -19.92
C HIS A 673 79.70 -7.57 -18.46
N LEU A 674 78.71 -7.39 -17.59
CA LEU A 674 78.93 -7.15 -16.16
C LEU A 674 79.33 -8.45 -15.46
N ALA A 675 78.61 -9.55 -15.69
CA ALA A 675 78.99 -10.86 -15.18
C ALA A 675 80.41 -11.26 -15.65
N ALA A 676 80.71 -11.03 -16.92
CA ALA A 676 82.01 -11.35 -17.51
C ALA A 676 83.16 -10.41 -17.10
N GLY A 677 82.86 -9.19 -16.64
CA GLY A 677 83.89 -8.26 -16.13
C GLY A 677 84.19 -8.41 -14.64
N TYR A 678 83.22 -8.87 -13.85
CA TYR A 678 83.30 -8.98 -12.38
C TYR A 678 83.50 -10.43 -11.88
N ASN A 679 83.81 -11.37 -12.78
CA ASN A 679 84.03 -12.81 -12.53
C ASN A 679 82.86 -13.58 -11.91
N ASN A 680 81.63 -13.30 -12.34
CA ASN A 680 80.43 -14.01 -11.87
C ASN A 680 80.09 -15.18 -12.82
N TYR A 681 80.79 -16.31 -12.69
CA TYR A 681 80.70 -17.45 -13.63
C TYR A 681 79.28 -17.99 -13.78
N GLU A 682 78.61 -18.33 -12.69
CA GLU A 682 77.30 -18.99 -12.68
C GLU A 682 76.20 -18.07 -13.25
N VAL A 683 76.36 -16.76 -13.06
CA VAL A 683 75.51 -15.75 -13.68
C VAL A 683 75.76 -15.65 -15.17
N ALA A 684 77.03 -15.68 -15.62
CA ALA A 684 77.37 -15.67 -17.03
C ALA A 684 76.84 -16.93 -17.75
N GLU A 685 76.96 -18.10 -17.12
CA GLU A 685 76.45 -19.38 -17.63
C GLU A 685 74.92 -19.34 -17.76
N TYR A 686 74.21 -19.00 -16.67
CA TYR A 686 72.74 -18.88 -16.71
C TYR A 686 72.25 -17.85 -17.74
N LEU A 687 72.91 -16.69 -17.89
CA LEU A 687 72.56 -15.71 -18.91
C LEU A 687 72.75 -16.27 -20.33
N LEU A 688 73.85 -16.98 -20.59
CA LEU A 688 74.13 -17.58 -21.89
C LEU A 688 73.14 -18.72 -22.24
N GLU A 689 72.78 -19.56 -21.27
CA GLU A 689 71.78 -20.63 -21.45
C GLU A 689 70.38 -20.08 -21.76
N ASN A 690 70.04 -18.89 -21.24
CA ASN A 690 68.73 -18.26 -21.44
C ASN A 690 68.70 -17.29 -22.65
N GLY A 691 69.78 -17.20 -23.43
CA GLY A 691 69.80 -16.44 -24.71
C GLY A 691 70.42 -15.03 -24.64
N ALA A 692 71.31 -14.76 -23.69
CA ALA A 692 72.12 -13.54 -23.74
C ALA A 692 73.04 -13.54 -24.97
N ASP A 693 73.15 -12.40 -25.65
CA ASP A 693 74.00 -12.24 -26.81
C ASP A 693 75.48 -12.16 -26.40
N VAL A 694 76.17 -13.28 -26.61
CA VAL A 694 77.61 -13.50 -26.37
C VAL A 694 78.52 -12.55 -27.16
N ASN A 695 78.00 -11.90 -28.21
CA ASN A 695 78.71 -10.99 -29.10
C ASN A 695 78.11 -9.57 -29.08
N ALA A 696 77.24 -9.26 -28.12
CA ALA A 696 76.68 -7.92 -27.97
C ALA A 696 77.83 -6.90 -27.80
N GLN A 697 77.84 -5.83 -28.59
CA GLN A 697 78.83 -4.76 -28.46
C GLN A 697 78.36 -3.63 -27.53
N ASP A 698 79.25 -3.14 -26.67
CA ASP A 698 79.03 -1.95 -25.83
C ASP A 698 79.26 -0.63 -26.59
N LYS A 699 79.26 0.52 -25.89
CA LYS A 699 79.47 1.85 -26.49
C LYS A 699 80.86 2.03 -27.13
N GLY A 700 81.87 1.30 -26.66
CA GLY A 700 83.22 1.21 -27.23
C GLY A 700 83.38 0.15 -28.31
N GLY A 701 82.37 -0.69 -28.57
CA GLY A 701 82.47 -1.83 -29.49
C GLY A 701 83.02 -3.11 -28.84
N LEU A 702 83.30 -3.07 -27.54
CA LEU A 702 83.81 -4.21 -26.78
C LEU A 702 82.69 -5.25 -26.64
N ILE A 703 83.01 -6.54 -26.77
CA ILE A 703 82.10 -7.65 -26.45
C ILE A 703 82.42 -8.21 -25.04
N PRO A 704 81.58 -9.08 -24.44
CA PRO A 704 81.85 -9.67 -23.12
C PRO A 704 83.22 -10.35 -23.01
N LEU A 705 83.75 -10.92 -24.10
CA LEU A 705 85.09 -11.52 -24.13
C LEU A 705 86.19 -10.48 -23.91
N HIS A 706 86.11 -9.26 -24.45
CA HIS A 706 87.10 -8.19 -24.14
C HIS A 706 87.12 -7.84 -22.66
N ASN A 707 85.94 -7.77 -22.00
CA ASN A 707 85.87 -7.54 -20.55
C ASN A 707 86.56 -8.68 -19.78
N ALA A 708 86.24 -9.95 -20.09
CA ALA A 708 86.93 -11.10 -19.50
C ALA A 708 88.45 -11.05 -19.76
N SER A 709 88.86 -10.58 -20.94
CA SER A 709 90.26 -10.50 -21.35
C SER A 709 91.09 -9.42 -20.68
N SER A 710 90.53 -8.23 -20.46
CA SER A 710 91.24 -7.16 -19.74
C SER A 710 91.48 -7.55 -18.27
N TYR A 711 90.47 -8.15 -17.63
CA TYR A 711 90.56 -8.53 -16.21
C TYR A 711 91.23 -9.89 -15.96
N GLY A 712 91.30 -10.78 -16.95
CA GLY A 712 92.02 -12.06 -16.87
C GLY A 712 91.17 -13.28 -16.46
N HIS A 713 89.85 -13.23 -16.67
CA HIS A 713 88.90 -14.21 -16.15
C HIS A 713 88.82 -15.47 -17.04
N LEU A 714 89.74 -16.41 -16.80
CA LEU A 714 89.98 -17.61 -17.63
C LEU A 714 88.74 -18.49 -17.87
N GLU A 715 88.02 -18.82 -16.79
CA GLU A 715 86.86 -19.72 -16.84
C GLU A 715 85.69 -19.10 -17.61
N ILE A 716 85.47 -17.79 -17.43
CA ILE A 716 84.48 -17.03 -18.20
C ILE A 716 84.87 -16.92 -19.67
N ALA A 717 86.14 -16.69 -20.00
CA ALA A 717 86.56 -16.67 -21.41
C ALA A 717 86.34 -18.03 -22.08
N ALA A 718 86.65 -19.14 -21.41
CA ALA A 718 86.37 -20.49 -21.90
C ALA A 718 84.86 -20.74 -22.09
N LEU A 719 84.02 -20.27 -21.16
CA LEU A 719 82.56 -20.32 -21.25
C LEU A 719 82.01 -19.49 -22.44
N LEU A 720 82.53 -18.27 -22.66
CA LEU A 720 82.15 -17.44 -23.80
C LEU A 720 82.55 -18.10 -25.14
N ILE A 721 83.73 -18.75 -25.19
CA ILE A 721 84.20 -19.53 -26.35
C ILE A 721 83.29 -20.76 -26.59
N LYS A 722 82.95 -21.53 -25.54
CA LYS A 722 81.97 -22.63 -25.57
C LYS A 722 80.62 -22.18 -26.17
N HIS A 723 80.19 -20.95 -25.88
CA HIS A 723 78.96 -20.35 -26.42
C HIS A 723 79.15 -19.56 -27.74
N LYS A 724 80.26 -19.76 -28.47
CA LYS A 724 80.54 -19.20 -29.81
C LYS A 724 80.70 -17.67 -29.83
N THR A 725 81.40 -17.11 -28.85
CA THR A 725 81.92 -15.74 -28.95
C THR A 725 82.89 -15.60 -30.14
N VAL A 726 82.93 -14.42 -30.76
CA VAL A 726 83.85 -14.12 -31.86
C VAL A 726 85.21 -13.73 -31.27
N VAL A 727 86.12 -14.71 -31.20
CA VAL A 727 87.46 -14.58 -30.59
C VAL A 727 88.29 -13.43 -31.17
N ASN A 728 88.11 -13.12 -32.47
CA ASN A 728 88.76 -12.03 -33.19
C ASN A 728 87.86 -10.78 -33.36
N ALA A 729 86.84 -10.59 -32.51
CA ALA A 729 86.01 -9.39 -32.55
C ALA A 729 86.86 -8.13 -32.30
N THR A 730 86.71 -7.11 -33.14
CA THR A 730 87.36 -5.81 -32.94
C THR A 730 86.42 -4.83 -32.24
N ASP A 731 86.98 -4.01 -31.36
CA ASP A 731 86.31 -2.83 -30.82
C ASP A 731 86.42 -1.63 -31.78
N LYS A 732 85.97 -0.44 -31.35
CA LYS A 732 86.01 0.77 -32.17
C LYS A 732 87.40 1.33 -32.45
N TRP A 733 88.44 0.81 -31.79
CA TRP A 733 89.84 1.15 -32.01
C TRP A 733 90.62 0.01 -32.69
N GLY A 734 89.94 -1.08 -33.06
CA GLY A 734 90.55 -2.25 -33.70
C GLY A 734 91.20 -3.25 -32.72
N PHE A 735 91.04 -3.07 -31.41
CA PHE A 735 91.60 -4.00 -30.43
C PHE A 735 90.74 -5.28 -30.40
N THR A 736 91.41 -6.43 -30.42
CA THR A 736 90.78 -7.75 -30.17
C THR A 736 90.93 -8.16 -28.71
N PRO A 737 90.17 -9.16 -28.22
CA PRO A 737 90.40 -9.74 -26.89
C PRO A 737 91.84 -10.19 -26.64
N LEU A 738 92.57 -10.59 -27.70
CA LEU A 738 94.00 -10.93 -27.60
C LEU A 738 94.89 -9.68 -27.38
N HIS A 739 94.55 -8.53 -27.97
CA HIS A 739 95.25 -7.26 -27.69
C HIS A 739 95.04 -6.85 -26.21
N GLU A 740 93.81 -6.93 -25.70
CA GLU A 740 93.50 -6.67 -24.29
C GLU A 740 94.25 -7.63 -23.35
N ALA A 741 94.14 -8.94 -23.60
CA ALA A 741 94.84 -9.96 -22.81
C ALA A 741 96.36 -9.74 -22.78
N ALA A 742 96.96 -9.40 -23.93
CA ALA A 742 98.39 -9.16 -24.03
C ALA A 742 98.82 -7.87 -23.30
N GLN A 743 98.09 -6.76 -23.50
CA GLN A 743 98.39 -5.48 -22.86
C GLN A 743 98.27 -5.54 -21.33
N LYS A 744 97.35 -6.37 -20.79
CA LYS A 744 97.19 -6.56 -19.34
C LYS A 744 97.98 -7.75 -18.77
N GLY A 745 98.88 -8.38 -19.53
CA GLY A 745 99.77 -9.44 -19.04
C GLY A 745 99.06 -10.76 -18.69
N ARG A 746 98.06 -11.18 -19.47
CA ARG A 746 97.18 -12.33 -19.16
C ARG A 746 97.62 -13.61 -19.87
N THR A 747 98.82 -14.10 -19.60
CA THR A 747 99.50 -15.21 -20.31
C THR A 747 98.65 -16.46 -20.54
N GLN A 748 98.00 -16.97 -19.49
CA GLN A 748 97.10 -18.14 -19.59
C GLN A 748 95.92 -17.88 -20.54
N LEU A 749 95.43 -16.64 -20.58
CA LEU A 749 94.31 -16.23 -21.41
C LEU A 749 94.72 -15.98 -22.86
N CYS A 750 95.88 -15.38 -23.09
CA CYS A 750 96.49 -15.31 -24.42
C CYS A 750 96.61 -16.73 -25.00
N SER A 751 97.06 -17.70 -24.21
CA SER A 751 97.16 -19.11 -24.62
C SER A 751 95.80 -19.71 -24.99
N LEU A 752 94.77 -19.52 -24.15
CA LEU A 752 93.40 -19.95 -24.44
C LEU A 752 92.85 -19.32 -25.73
N LEU A 753 93.02 -18.01 -25.91
CA LEU A 753 92.55 -17.28 -27.08
C LEU A 753 93.23 -17.79 -28.36
N LEU A 754 94.56 -17.94 -28.35
CA LEU A 754 95.34 -18.48 -29.47
C LEU A 754 94.92 -19.92 -29.82
N ALA A 755 94.75 -20.78 -28.81
CA ALA A 755 94.28 -22.15 -28.98
C ALA A 755 92.86 -22.24 -29.59
N HIS A 756 92.06 -21.18 -29.45
CA HIS A 756 90.74 -21.05 -30.06
C HIS A 756 90.69 -20.10 -31.26
N GLY A 757 91.83 -19.89 -31.93
CA GLY A 757 91.92 -19.23 -33.24
C GLY A 757 92.02 -17.71 -33.20
N ALA A 758 92.47 -17.12 -32.07
CA ALA A 758 92.86 -15.72 -32.06
C ALA A 758 94.05 -15.48 -33.00
N ASP A 759 93.98 -14.44 -33.83
CA ASP A 759 95.05 -14.11 -34.78
C ASP A 759 96.06 -13.12 -34.17
N PRO A 760 97.32 -13.51 -33.95
CA PRO A 760 98.36 -12.63 -33.41
C PRO A 760 98.89 -11.59 -34.41
N TYR A 761 98.50 -11.65 -35.69
CA TYR A 761 98.87 -10.68 -36.72
C TYR A 761 97.86 -9.55 -36.91
N MET A 762 96.65 -9.66 -36.35
CA MET A 762 95.67 -8.57 -36.42
C MET A 762 96.24 -7.29 -35.81
N LYS A 763 95.94 -6.15 -36.45
CA LYS A 763 96.43 -4.83 -36.03
C LYS A 763 95.27 -3.94 -35.59
N ASN A 764 95.48 -3.18 -34.53
CA ASN A 764 94.58 -2.09 -34.13
C ASN A 764 94.71 -0.88 -35.08
N GLN A 765 93.93 0.19 -34.84
CA GLN A 765 93.98 1.41 -35.66
C GLN A 765 95.29 2.19 -35.56
N GLU A 766 96.09 1.98 -34.52
CA GLU A 766 97.46 2.53 -34.41
C GLU A 766 98.49 1.67 -35.17
N GLY A 767 98.05 0.58 -35.80
CA GLY A 767 98.89 -0.34 -36.57
C GLY A 767 99.65 -1.36 -35.71
N GLN A 768 99.38 -1.43 -34.40
CA GLN A 768 100.06 -2.32 -33.45
C GLN A 768 99.42 -3.71 -33.44
N THR A 769 100.23 -4.77 -33.35
CA THR A 769 99.78 -6.15 -33.05
C THR A 769 99.69 -6.40 -31.52
N PRO A 770 99.06 -7.50 -31.06
CA PRO A 770 99.02 -7.86 -29.65
C PRO A 770 100.40 -7.95 -28.98
N ILE A 771 101.44 -8.36 -29.71
CA ILE A 771 102.79 -8.49 -29.15
C ILE A 771 103.49 -7.15 -28.98
N GLU A 772 103.21 -6.17 -29.85
CA GLU A 772 103.72 -4.79 -29.71
C GLU A 772 103.12 -4.10 -28.46
N LEU A 773 101.94 -4.55 -28.01
CA LEU A 773 101.30 -4.10 -26.77
C LEU A 773 101.66 -4.92 -25.52
N ALA A 774 102.31 -6.08 -25.67
CA ALA A 774 102.52 -7.03 -24.58
C ALA A 774 103.45 -6.44 -23.50
N THR A 775 102.94 -6.30 -22.28
CA THR A 775 103.70 -5.70 -21.17
C THR A 775 104.58 -6.71 -20.43
N ALA A 776 104.18 -7.98 -20.39
CA ALA A 776 104.90 -9.07 -19.75
C ALA A 776 105.70 -9.91 -20.76
N ASP A 777 106.87 -10.42 -20.37
CA ASP A 777 107.80 -11.09 -21.29
C ASP A 777 107.38 -12.52 -21.65
N ASP A 778 106.68 -13.21 -20.75
CA ASP A 778 106.08 -14.53 -21.00
C ASP A 778 104.96 -14.47 -22.06
N VAL A 779 104.16 -13.39 -22.04
CA VAL A 779 103.18 -13.06 -23.10
C VAL A 779 103.88 -12.81 -24.44
N LYS A 780 105.03 -12.11 -24.46
CA LYS A 780 105.80 -11.85 -25.70
C LYS A 780 106.31 -13.15 -26.32
N CYS A 781 106.90 -14.03 -25.52
CA CYS A 781 107.37 -15.34 -26.00
C CYS A 781 106.21 -16.18 -26.56
N LEU A 782 105.09 -16.27 -25.83
CA LEU A 782 103.90 -17.01 -26.26
C LEU A 782 103.33 -16.49 -27.61
N LEU A 783 103.34 -15.18 -27.82
CA LEU A 783 102.90 -14.58 -29.08
C LEU A 783 103.92 -14.79 -30.22
N GLN A 784 105.23 -14.74 -29.94
CA GLN A 784 106.29 -15.09 -30.90
C GLN A 784 106.11 -16.51 -31.45
N ASP A 785 105.90 -17.49 -30.57
CA ASP A 785 105.72 -18.90 -30.94
C ASP A 785 104.45 -19.11 -31.79
N ALA A 786 103.36 -18.42 -31.46
CA ALA A 786 102.10 -18.51 -32.20
C ALA A 786 102.19 -17.85 -33.59
N MET A 787 102.92 -16.73 -33.71
CA MET A 787 103.19 -16.07 -35.00
C MET A 787 104.07 -16.96 -35.91
N ALA A 788 105.11 -17.58 -35.35
CA ALA A 788 105.97 -18.50 -36.09
C ALA A 788 105.21 -19.74 -36.63
N THR A 789 104.26 -20.26 -35.84
CA THR A 789 103.51 -21.48 -36.17
C THR A 789 102.49 -21.27 -37.30
N SER A 790 101.83 -20.11 -37.33
CA SER A 790 100.67 -19.85 -38.22
C SER A 790 101.02 -19.64 -39.70
N LEU A 791 102.30 -19.41 -40.03
CA LEU A 791 102.80 -19.30 -41.41
C LEU A 791 102.73 -20.62 -42.23
N SER A 792 102.38 -21.75 -41.60
CA SER A 792 102.45 -23.08 -42.21
C SER A 792 101.14 -23.66 -42.79
N CYS A 793 99.97 -23.06 -42.50
CA CYS A 793 98.68 -23.72 -42.75
C CYS A 793 97.81 -23.15 -43.90
N SER A 794 98.11 -21.97 -44.43
CA SER A 794 97.18 -21.18 -45.29
C SER A 794 96.94 -21.70 -46.72
N ALA A 795 97.30 -22.95 -47.03
CA ALA A 795 97.40 -23.47 -48.40
C ALA A 795 96.24 -24.39 -48.84
N LEU A 796 95.21 -24.62 -48.01
CA LEU A 796 94.18 -25.64 -48.27
C LEU A 796 92.74 -25.16 -48.06
N SER A 797 91.82 -25.80 -48.80
CA SER A 797 90.35 -25.72 -48.69
C SER A 797 89.67 -24.38 -49.01
N ALA A 798 89.78 -23.96 -50.28
CA ALA A 798 88.61 -23.39 -50.96
C ALA A 798 87.74 -24.52 -51.57
N SER A 799 86.49 -24.20 -51.91
CA SER A 799 85.51 -24.99 -52.68
C SER A 799 84.80 -26.20 -52.01
N GLN A 800 83.51 -26.01 -51.70
CA GLN A 800 82.31 -26.84 -51.96
C GLN A 800 81.12 -26.10 -51.30
N GLN A 801 79.95 -25.89 -51.92
CA GLN A 801 78.89 -26.84 -52.32
C GLN A 801 78.37 -27.71 -51.17
N SER A 802 77.06 -27.99 -51.00
CA SER A 802 75.82 -27.34 -51.48
C SER A 802 74.60 -28.04 -50.85
N LEU A 803 73.44 -27.37 -50.83
CA LEU A 803 72.09 -27.97 -50.62
C LEU A 803 71.79 -28.65 -49.27
N LEU A 804 70.73 -28.20 -48.58
CA LEU A 804 69.44 -28.91 -48.53
C LEU A 804 68.33 -28.14 -47.76
N SER A 805 67.13 -28.12 -48.35
CA SER A 805 65.76 -28.12 -47.76
C SER A 805 65.42 -27.42 -46.42
N SER A 806 64.22 -26.83 -46.23
CA SER A 806 63.10 -26.51 -47.14
C SER A 806 62.02 -25.71 -46.39
N ASN A 807 61.17 -24.98 -47.14
CA ASN A 807 59.79 -24.56 -46.78
C ASN A 807 59.57 -23.62 -45.56
N CYS A 808 58.48 -22.84 -45.49
CA CYS A 808 57.85 -22.03 -46.54
C CYS A 808 56.86 -21.04 -45.89
N THR A 809 57.04 -19.72 -46.08
CA THR A 809 55.97 -18.72 -45.92
C THR A 809 56.16 -17.61 -46.94
N PRO A 810 55.20 -17.34 -47.85
CA PRO A 810 55.23 -16.14 -48.66
C PRO A 810 54.76 -14.95 -47.84
N SER A 811 55.42 -13.80 -48.00
CA SER A 811 54.85 -12.54 -47.57
C SER A 811 53.67 -12.14 -48.46
N THR A 812 52.84 -11.24 -47.95
CA THR A 812 52.15 -10.18 -48.70
C THR A 812 53.05 -9.61 -49.84
N PRO A 813 52.53 -8.99 -50.94
CA PRO A 813 51.50 -7.94 -50.79
C PRO A 813 50.63 -7.51 -52.03
N ILE A 814 49.75 -6.52 -51.80
CA ILE A 814 49.53 -5.28 -52.60
C ILE A 814 49.04 -5.33 -54.08
N ILE A 815 47.77 -4.88 -54.25
CA ILE A 815 47.31 -3.77 -55.15
C ILE A 815 46.90 -4.00 -56.65
N LEU A 816 45.96 -3.12 -57.08
CA LEU A 816 45.56 -2.66 -58.43
C LEU A 816 44.48 -3.40 -59.28
N LYS A 817 43.26 -2.80 -59.26
CA LYS A 817 42.30 -2.50 -60.37
C LYS A 817 42.20 -3.43 -61.61
N GLY A 818 40.96 -3.86 -61.95
CA GLY A 818 40.62 -4.34 -63.30
C GLY A 818 39.13 -4.70 -63.52
N SER A 819 38.42 -3.84 -64.25
CA SER A 819 37.07 -3.96 -64.87
C SER A 819 36.89 -5.14 -65.88
N PRO A 820 35.68 -5.46 -66.41
CA PRO A 820 34.29 -5.16 -65.98
C PRO A 820 33.23 -6.30 -66.16
N THR A 821 31.97 -6.01 -65.74
CA THR A 821 30.66 -6.50 -66.28
C THR A 821 30.33 -8.01 -66.45
N THR A 822 29.29 -8.45 -65.72
CA THR A 822 28.10 -9.11 -66.31
C THR A 822 26.80 -8.85 -65.50
N THR A 823 25.79 -8.30 -66.18
CA THR A 823 24.33 -8.42 -65.97
C THR A 823 23.67 -8.60 -64.58
N ALA A 824 22.97 -7.52 -64.17
CA ALA A 824 21.50 -7.47 -63.93
C ALA A 824 20.85 -7.80 -62.55
N ASN A 825 20.21 -6.75 -62.00
CA ASN A 825 18.91 -6.68 -61.28
C ASN A 825 18.75 -7.28 -59.86
N GLY A 826 18.23 -6.47 -58.92
CA GLY A 826 17.87 -6.88 -57.54
C GLY A 826 17.77 -5.73 -56.53
N THR A 827 17.01 -4.67 -56.85
CA THR A 827 16.95 -3.38 -56.12
C THR A 827 16.66 -3.46 -54.60
N THR A 828 17.66 -3.06 -53.80
CA THR A 828 17.69 -1.97 -52.79
C THR A 828 16.61 -1.91 -51.67
N ALA A 829 16.89 -1.71 -50.36
CA ALA A 829 17.86 -0.82 -49.65
C ALA A 829 17.51 0.70 -49.77
N SER A 830 17.74 1.60 -48.79
CA SER A 830 18.06 1.47 -47.35
C SER A 830 17.70 2.79 -46.62
N SER A 831 18.36 3.12 -45.51
CA SER A 831 18.00 4.15 -44.52
C SER A 831 18.61 5.56 -44.76
N THR A 832 18.32 6.47 -43.81
CA THR A 832 19.08 7.68 -43.40
C THR A 832 19.13 8.95 -44.29
N LEU A 833 18.51 10.04 -43.79
CA LEU A 833 19.09 11.37 -43.36
C LEU A 833 20.19 12.07 -44.22
N PRO A 834 20.37 13.44 -44.19
CA PRO A 834 19.75 14.48 -43.33
C PRO A 834 19.40 15.86 -44.03
N THR A 835 19.13 16.89 -43.22
CA THR A 835 19.35 18.37 -43.43
C THR A 835 18.46 19.26 -44.33
N SER A 836 18.25 20.49 -43.85
CA SER A 836 17.60 21.70 -44.41
C SER A 836 18.67 22.74 -44.88
N PRO A 837 18.42 23.98 -45.41
CA PRO A 837 17.29 24.93 -45.22
C PRO A 837 16.91 25.89 -46.43
N ALA A 838 16.32 27.07 -46.13
CA ALA A 838 15.91 28.24 -46.97
C ALA A 838 14.51 28.16 -47.66
N THR A 839 13.53 29.10 -47.62
CA THR A 839 13.38 30.60 -47.75
C THR A 839 13.57 31.13 -49.21
N VAL A 840 12.80 32.05 -49.83
CA VAL A 840 11.81 33.10 -49.41
C VAL A 840 10.75 33.40 -50.53
N CYS A 841 9.58 33.98 -50.19
CA CYS A 841 8.71 34.88 -51.02
C CYS A 841 8.04 34.33 -52.31
N THR A 842 6.99 34.91 -52.93
CA THR A 842 6.15 36.13 -52.67
C THR A 842 4.77 36.00 -53.36
N THR A 843 3.70 36.59 -52.80
CA THR A 843 2.79 37.60 -53.45
C THR A 843 1.57 37.91 -52.55
N VAL A 844 0.85 39.01 -52.83
CA VAL A 844 -0.19 39.61 -51.97
C VAL A 844 -1.30 40.20 -52.82
N LEU A 845 -2.58 40.05 -52.43
CA LEU A 845 -3.62 41.11 -52.28
C LEU A 845 -5.06 40.53 -52.14
N SER A 846 -5.98 41.38 -51.67
CA SER A 846 -7.40 41.14 -51.29
C SER A 846 -8.37 41.97 -52.18
N PRO A 847 -9.70 42.13 -51.94
CA PRO A 847 -10.64 41.55 -50.95
C PRO A 847 -11.99 41.06 -51.62
N THR A 848 -13.14 41.17 -50.91
CA THR A 848 -14.57 41.06 -51.38
C THR A 848 -15.12 39.65 -51.70
N THR A 849 -16.39 39.25 -51.43
CA THR A 849 -17.42 39.51 -50.37
C THR A 849 -18.52 38.40 -50.52
N GLU A 850 -19.55 38.33 -49.64
CA GLU A 850 -20.56 37.22 -49.47
C GLU A 850 -21.62 37.03 -50.61
N THR A 851 -22.69 36.20 -50.39
CA THR A 851 -24.08 36.26 -50.99
C THR A 851 -24.94 35.01 -50.65
N VAL A 852 -26.16 35.17 -50.04
CA VAL A 852 -27.06 34.09 -49.51
C VAL A 852 -28.57 34.45 -49.54
N THR A 853 -29.48 33.51 -49.84
CA THR A 853 -30.83 33.31 -49.20
C THR A 853 -31.33 31.85 -49.39
N LEU A 854 -32.03 31.23 -48.43
CA LEU A 854 -33.50 31.08 -48.18
C LEU A 854 -34.36 30.37 -49.26
N PRO A 855 -35.24 29.41 -48.87
CA PRO A 855 -36.14 28.69 -49.79
C PRO A 855 -37.21 29.53 -50.53
N THR A 856 -37.31 30.83 -50.27
CA THR A 856 -38.20 31.76 -50.98
C THR A 856 -37.54 32.47 -52.17
N GLY A 857 -36.23 32.27 -52.39
CA GLY A 857 -35.56 32.53 -53.67
C GLY A 857 -35.17 33.98 -53.99
N ALA A 858 -34.29 34.61 -53.20
CA ALA A 858 -33.83 36.00 -53.44
C ALA A 858 -32.43 36.34 -52.86
N SER A 859 -31.36 35.64 -53.27
CA SER A 859 -30.03 35.70 -52.61
C SER A 859 -29.32 37.06 -52.74
N MET A 860 -28.82 37.63 -51.62
CA MET A 860 -27.74 38.66 -51.57
C MET A 860 -27.27 38.98 -50.13
N THR A 861 -25.97 39.25 -49.96
CA THR A 861 -25.25 39.60 -48.70
C THR A 861 -23.80 40.00 -49.07
N LEU A 862 -23.10 40.90 -48.35
CA LEU A 862 -21.67 41.25 -48.55
C LEU A 862 -21.03 41.74 -47.20
N SER A 863 -19.71 41.58 -46.99
CA SER A 863 -19.04 41.60 -45.66
C SER A 863 -18.08 42.77 -45.28
N VAL A 864 -18.11 43.14 -43.97
CA VAL A 864 -17.00 43.58 -43.05
C VAL A 864 -16.25 44.92 -43.30
N PRO A 865 -16.22 45.88 -42.32
CA PRO A 865 -15.03 46.09 -41.44
C PRO A 865 -15.32 46.62 -39.98
N ILE A 866 -14.28 47.16 -39.30
CA ILE A 866 -14.01 47.25 -37.82
C ILE A 866 -13.37 48.65 -37.51
N PRO A 867 -13.39 49.34 -36.30
CA PRO A 867 -13.54 48.93 -34.87
C PRO A 867 -14.42 49.83 -33.92
N LEU A 868 -14.28 49.60 -32.59
CA LEU A 868 -14.61 50.44 -31.38
C LEU A 868 -13.71 51.73 -31.26
N PRO A 869 -13.73 52.61 -30.19
CA PRO A 869 -14.42 52.61 -28.86
C PRO A 869 -14.98 53.99 -28.33
N LEU A 870 -15.32 54.06 -27.01
CA LEU A 870 -15.53 55.26 -26.12
C LEU A 870 -16.88 56.03 -26.26
N SER A 871 -17.46 56.70 -25.23
CA SER A 871 -17.04 57.00 -23.84
C SER A 871 -18.19 57.46 -22.89
N THR A 872 -18.00 57.36 -21.55
CA THR A 872 -18.63 58.16 -20.45
C THR A 872 -20.18 58.08 -20.22
N ARG A 873 -20.77 58.32 -19.02
CA ARG A 873 -20.29 58.57 -17.62
C ARG A 873 -21.41 58.37 -16.56
N LEU A 874 -20.97 58.20 -15.29
CA LEU A 874 -21.62 58.60 -14.01
C LEU A 874 -22.88 57.88 -13.46
N SER A 875 -22.86 57.70 -12.13
CA SER A 875 -23.98 57.43 -11.22
C SER A 875 -24.23 58.65 -10.31
N PRO A 876 -25.41 58.73 -9.65
CA PRO A 876 -25.49 58.69 -8.18
C PRO A 876 -26.79 58.01 -7.66
N ALA A 877 -27.25 58.22 -6.41
CA ALA A 877 -26.73 57.64 -5.15
C ALA A 877 -27.72 57.91 -3.98
N GLN A 878 -27.71 57.08 -2.92
CA GLN A 878 -28.39 57.25 -1.60
C GLN A 878 -29.95 57.29 -1.64
N GLY A 879 -30.72 57.03 -0.57
CA GLY A 879 -30.43 56.47 0.76
C GLY A 879 -31.59 56.63 1.78
N ALA A 880 -31.63 55.78 2.82
CA ALA A 880 -32.30 55.93 4.15
C ALA A 880 -33.85 55.88 4.35
N GLU A 881 -34.24 55.07 5.36
CA GLU A 881 -35.17 55.34 6.51
C GLU A 881 -36.73 55.22 6.52
N ALA A 882 -37.18 54.67 7.67
CA ALA A 882 -38.35 54.99 8.53
C ALA A 882 -39.84 54.80 8.12
N ASN A 883 -40.40 53.63 8.52
CA ASN A 883 -41.49 53.39 9.51
C ASN A 883 -42.78 54.26 9.61
N SER A 884 -43.93 53.60 9.90
CA SER A 884 -45.28 54.11 10.27
C SER A 884 -46.10 54.87 9.19
N GLY A 885 -47.45 54.85 9.16
CA GLY A 885 -48.43 54.13 10.00
C GLY A 885 -49.91 54.39 9.60
N ASP A 886 -50.83 53.68 10.24
CA ASP A 886 -52.31 53.83 10.27
C ASP A 886 -53.18 53.59 9.01
N VAL A 887 -54.50 53.57 9.24
CA VAL A 887 -55.53 52.78 8.52
C VAL A 887 -56.69 53.65 8.05
N ILE A 888 -57.21 53.35 6.85
CA ILE A 888 -58.58 53.69 6.45
C ILE A 888 -59.23 52.44 5.85
N ASN A 889 -60.42 52.08 6.34
CA ASN A 889 -61.29 51.10 5.69
C ASN A 889 -62.11 51.78 4.59
N GLU A 890 -62.12 51.21 3.39
CA GLU A 890 -63.22 51.33 2.44
C GLU A 890 -63.82 49.93 2.23
N GLU A 891 -65.15 49.85 2.12
CA GLU A 891 -65.86 48.58 1.98
C GLU A 891 -65.67 48.03 0.55
N VAL A 892 -65.27 46.76 0.44
CA VAL A 892 -65.13 46.04 -0.84
C VAL A 892 -65.96 44.76 -0.77
N ALA A 893 -66.59 44.41 -1.89
CA ALA A 893 -67.71 43.46 -1.97
C ALA A 893 -67.41 42.03 -1.45
N ASP A 894 -68.47 41.37 -1.02
CA ASP A 894 -68.49 40.02 -0.44
C ASP A 894 -67.84 38.98 -1.39
N PRO A 895 -66.73 38.31 -0.99
CA PRO A 895 -65.89 37.56 -1.93
C PRO A 895 -66.54 36.29 -2.54
N GLU A 896 -67.67 35.82 -2.01
CA GLU A 896 -68.44 34.72 -2.62
C GLU A 896 -69.16 35.12 -3.92
N SER A 897 -69.31 36.43 -4.18
CA SER A 897 -69.98 36.95 -5.39
C SER A 897 -69.13 36.87 -6.66
N ILE A 898 -67.82 36.71 -6.54
CA ILE A 898 -66.86 36.80 -7.65
C ILE A 898 -66.65 35.41 -8.28
N THR A 899 -67.28 35.21 -9.44
CA THR A 899 -67.32 33.89 -10.12
C THR A 899 -66.65 33.86 -11.49
N ASN A 900 -66.27 35.00 -12.05
CA ASN A 900 -65.60 35.11 -13.34
C ASN A 900 -64.65 36.34 -13.40
N ILE A 901 -63.82 36.43 -14.44
CA ILE A 901 -62.78 37.47 -14.51
C ILE A 901 -63.37 38.88 -14.70
N ALA A 902 -64.54 38.99 -15.33
CA ALA A 902 -65.27 40.25 -15.47
C ALA A 902 -65.73 40.81 -14.11
N SER A 903 -66.45 40.01 -13.31
CA SER A 903 -66.87 40.39 -11.95
C SER A 903 -65.69 40.70 -11.03
N PHE A 904 -64.56 40.01 -11.20
CA PHE A 904 -63.32 40.31 -10.48
C PHE A 904 -62.69 41.67 -10.89
N LEU A 905 -62.63 41.99 -12.18
CA LEU A 905 -62.11 43.28 -12.63
C LEU A 905 -63.06 44.44 -12.29
N CYS A 906 -64.39 44.20 -12.27
CA CYS A 906 -65.38 45.13 -11.73
C CYS A 906 -65.17 45.43 -10.25
N SER A 907 -64.96 44.43 -9.39
CA SER A 907 -64.76 44.67 -7.95
C SER A 907 -63.47 45.46 -7.64
N LEU A 908 -62.49 45.43 -8.55
CA LEU A 908 -61.29 46.27 -8.50
C LEU A 908 -61.41 47.62 -9.22
N GLN A 909 -62.58 47.95 -9.80
CA GLN A 909 -62.82 49.16 -10.61
C GLN A 909 -61.91 49.25 -11.86
N LEU A 910 -61.64 48.13 -12.52
CA LEU A 910 -60.78 48.00 -13.70
C LEU A 910 -61.54 47.45 -14.92
N GLU A 911 -62.81 47.81 -15.04
CA GLU A 911 -63.77 47.33 -16.04
C GLU A 911 -63.28 47.50 -17.49
N HIS A 912 -62.55 48.59 -17.76
CA HIS A 912 -61.94 48.89 -19.06
C HIS A 912 -60.85 47.90 -19.51
N LEU A 913 -60.49 46.92 -18.69
CA LEU A 913 -59.57 45.83 -19.03
C LEU A 913 -60.29 44.51 -19.33
N ILE A 914 -61.61 44.40 -19.15
CA ILE A 914 -62.35 43.14 -19.35
C ILE A 914 -62.20 42.66 -20.81
N ASP A 915 -62.48 43.53 -21.79
CA ASP A 915 -62.32 43.22 -23.22
C ASP A 915 -60.92 42.69 -23.59
N LEU A 916 -59.88 43.17 -22.90
CA LEU A 916 -58.49 42.74 -23.13
C LEU A 916 -58.27 41.31 -22.63
N PHE A 917 -58.77 40.99 -21.43
CA PHE A 917 -58.61 39.66 -20.83
C PHE A 917 -59.52 38.63 -21.49
N GLU A 918 -60.71 39.02 -21.96
CA GLU A 918 -61.56 38.16 -22.77
C GLU A 918 -60.97 37.92 -24.17
N ARG A 919 -60.38 38.92 -24.82
CA ARG A 919 -59.71 38.73 -26.13
C ARG A 919 -58.53 37.76 -26.04
N GLU A 920 -57.71 37.87 -25.00
CA GLU A 920 -56.59 36.96 -24.74
C GLU A 920 -57.01 35.65 -24.00
N GLN A 921 -58.32 35.44 -23.80
CA GLN A 921 -58.93 34.24 -23.18
C GLN A 921 -58.38 33.88 -21.78
N ILE A 922 -58.05 34.90 -20.98
CA ILE A 922 -57.48 34.73 -19.64
C ILE A 922 -58.61 34.42 -18.65
N THR A 923 -58.47 33.32 -17.91
CA THR A 923 -59.41 32.92 -16.84
C THR A 923 -58.88 33.30 -15.45
N LEU A 924 -59.74 33.26 -14.42
CA LEU A 924 -59.33 33.54 -13.04
C LEU A 924 -58.21 32.61 -12.54
N GLU A 925 -58.16 31.37 -13.01
CA GLU A 925 -57.11 30.41 -12.65
C GLU A 925 -55.78 30.73 -13.33
N ILE A 926 -55.79 31.12 -14.60
CA ILE A 926 -54.58 31.59 -15.31
C ILE A 926 -54.06 32.87 -14.65
N LEU A 927 -54.96 33.83 -14.38
CA LEU A 927 -54.63 35.08 -13.70
C LEU A 927 -54.08 34.88 -12.28
N ALA A 928 -54.42 33.77 -11.61
CA ALA A 928 -53.87 33.40 -10.31
C ALA A 928 -52.37 33.01 -10.34
N GLU A 929 -51.81 32.67 -11.50
CA GLU A 929 -50.39 32.31 -11.66
C GLU A 929 -49.55 33.38 -12.38
N MET A 930 -50.17 34.39 -12.98
CA MET A 930 -49.48 35.47 -13.71
C MET A 930 -48.72 36.43 -12.79
N GLY A 931 -47.60 36.96 -13.28
CA GLY A 931 -46.80 37.99 -12.61
C GLY A 931 -46.90 39.37 -13.26
N HIS A 932 -46.13 40.31 -12.71
CA HIS A 932 -46.13 41.72 -13.15
C HIS A 932 -45.69 41.91 -14.61
N GLU A 933 -44.83 41.07 -15.17
CA GLU A 933 -44.38 41.21 -16.57
C GLU A 933 -45.28 40.44 -17.55
N ASP A 934 -45.95 39.38 -17.13
CA ASP A 934 -46.91 38.64 -17.96
C ASP A 934 -48.15 39.51 -18.25
N LEU A 935 -48.69 40.17 -17.23
CA LEU A 935 -49.80 41.14 -17.39
C LEU A 935 -49.42 42.34 -18.27
N LYS A 936 -48.13 42.68 -18.35
CA LYS A 936 -47.60 43.75 -19.19
C LYS A 936 -47.48 43.32 -20.65
N GLN A 937 -47.09 42.07 -20.91
CA GLN A 937 -47.08 41.47 -22.24
C GLN A 937 -48.50 41.30 -22.81
N VAL A 938 -49.47 40.96 -21.95
CA VAL A 938 -50.92 40.97 -22.25
C VAL A 938 -51.46 42.38 -22.57
N GLY A 939 -50.75 43.44 -22.17
CA GLY A 939 -51.06 44.83 -22.55
C GLY A 939 -51.40 45.76 -21.39
N VAL A 940 -51.46 45.28 -20.14
CA VAL A 940 -51.68 46.13 -18.94
C VAL A 940 -50.38 46.88 -18.61
N SER A 941 -50.03 47.85 -19.43
CA SER A 941 -48.76 48.58 -19.35
C SER A 941 -48.58 49.33 -18.01
N ALA A 942 -49.65 49.93 -17.47
CA ALA A 942 -49.64 50.68 -16.22
C ALA A 942 -49.34 49.78 -15.01
N TYR A 943 -48.24 50.08 -14.29
CA TYR A 943 -47.81 49.29 -13.13
C TYR A 943 -48.85 49.27 -12.00
N GLY A 944 -49.53 50.41 -11.73
CA GLY A 944 -50.54 50.50 -10.68
C GLY A 944 -51.74 49.56 -10.91
N PHE A 945 -52.21 49.41 -12.14
CA PHE A 945 -53.30 48.48 -12.47
C PHE A 945 -52.85 47.02 -12.31
N ARG A 946 -51.64 46.68 -12.80
CA ARG A 946 -51.04 45.35 -12.56
C ARG A 946 -50.93 45.04 -11.07
N HIS A 947 -50.51 46.01 -10.25
CA HIS A 947 -50.39 45.83 -8.81
C HIS A 947 -51.76 45.65 -8.13
N LYS A 948 -52.77 46.45 -8.49
CA LYS A 948 -54.15 46.34 -7.96
C LYS A 948 -54.77 44.99 -8.31
N ILE A 949 -54.57 44.52 -9.55
CA ILE A 949 -54.97 43.17 -10.01
C ILE A 949 -54.30 42.09 -9.15
N LEU A 950 -52.95 42.02 -9.15
CA LEU A 950 -52.24 40.94 -8.45
C LEU A 950 -52.52 40.90 -6.94
N LYS A 951 -52.66 42.07 -6.29
CA LYS A 951 -53.06 42.15 -4.88
C LYS A 951 -54.48 41.63 -4.66
N GLY A 952 -55.43 41.99 -5.52
CA GLY A 952 -56.79 41.48 -5.47
C GLY A 952 -56.87 39.97 -5.67
N VAL A 953 -56.10 39.42 -6.61
CA VAL A 953 -56.09 37.97 -6.89
C VAL A 953 -55.47 37.20 -5.71
N ALA A 954 -54.37 37.69 -5.14
CA ALA A 954 -53.77 37.10 -3.94
C ALA A 954 -54.74 37.08 -2.75
N GLN A 955 -55.56 38.12 -2.60
CA GLN A 955 -56.59 38.21 -1.58
C GLN A 955 -57.77 37.27 -1.86
N LEU A 956 -58.19 37.13 -3.13
CA LEU A 956 -59.23 36.19 -3.55
C LEU A 956 -58.82 34.72 -3.33
N ARG A 957 -57.57 34.35 -3.68
CA ARG A 957 -57.01 33.00 -3.42
C ARG A 957 -57.03 32.65 -1.94
N ALA A 958 -56.82 33.63 -1.06
CA ALA A 958 -56.83 33.44 0.39
C ALA A 958 -58.23 33.19 0.98
N THR A 959 -59.30 33.67 0.33
CA THR A 959 -60.69 33.49 0.80
C THR A 959 -61.43 32.34 0.11
N THR A 960 -61.26 32.12 -1.20
CA THR A 960 -62.04 31.12 -1.96
C THR A 960 -61.28 29.83 -2.29
N GLY A 961 -59.96 29.79 -2.07
CA GLY A 961 -59.14 28.59 -2.33
C GLY A 961 -58.93 28.23 -3.81
N ILE A 962 -59.38 29.08 -4.74
CA ILE A 962 -59.19 28.90 -6.18
C ILE A 962 -57.68 28.83 -6.52
N GLY A 963 -57.31 27.89 -7.38
CA GLY A 963 -55.92 27.65 -7.77
C GLY A 963 -55.05 27.08 -6.63
N ASN A 964 -55.58 26.20 -5.79
CA ASN A 964 -54.80 25.55 -4.71
C ASN A 964 -54.70 24.01 -4.87
N SER A 965 -54.62 23.53 -6.11
CA SER A 965 -54.40 22.13 -6.46
C SER A 965 -53.24 21.97 -7.46
N THR A 966 -52.49 20.87 -7.33
CA THR A 966 -51.41 20.38 -8.21
C THR A 966 -50.20 21.31 -8.47
N ASN A 967 -49.01 20.83 -8.09
CA ASN A 967 -47.78 21.25 -8.78
C ASN A 967 -47.91 20.96 -10.29
N PRO A 968 -47.38 21.80 -11.19
CA PRO A 968 -47.16 21.40 -12.59
C PRO A 968 -46.12 20.27 -12.62
N GLY A 969 -46.62 19.04 -12.73
CA GLY A 969 -45.81 17.84 -12.91
C GLY A 969 -45.16 17.80 -14.30
N THR A 970 -44.20 16.91 -14.47
CA THR A 970 -43.52 16.68 -15.75
C THR A 970 -44.51 16.47 -16.90
N LEU A 971 -44.50 17.36 -17.89
CA LEU A 971 -45.25 17.21 -19.13
C LEU A 971 -44.50 16.30 -20.10
N LEU A 972 -45.26 15.57 -20.92
CA LEU A 972 -44.76 14.72 -22.00
C LEU A 972 -45.45 15.16 -23.29
N VAL A 973 -44.67 15.70 -24.23
CA VAL A 973 -45.16 16.22 -25.51
C VAL A 973 -44.82 15.20 -26.60
N ASP A 974 -45.83 14.57 -27.18
CA ASP A 974 -45.62 13.60 -28.26
C ASP A 974 -45.02 14.29 -29.50
N LEU A 975 -43.87 13.80 -29.98
CA LEU A 975 -43.29 14.23 -31.25
C LEU A 975 -43.92 13.44 -32.40
N LEU A 976 -44.14 14.10 -33.54
CA LEU A 976 -44.60 13.46 -34.76
C LEU A 976 -43.44 12.69 -35.43
N SER A 977 -43.75 11.62 -36.16
CA SER A 977 -42.74 10.74 -36.78
C SER A 977 -41.91 11.39 -37.89
N ASP A 978 -42.36 12.52 -38.42
CA ASP A 978 -41.66 13.38 -39.39
C ASP A 978 -40.92 14.56 -38.75
N ASP A 979 -41.00 14.73 -37.43
CA ASP A 979 -40.21 15.72 -36.69
C ASP A 979 -38.71 15.37 -36.73
N LYS A 980 -37.87 16.38 -36.92
CA LYS A 980 -36.41 16.22 -36.96
C LYS A 980 -35.84 15.74 -35.61
N GLU A 981 -36.47 16.09 -34.49
CA GLU A 981 -36.10 15.55 -33.19
C GLU A 981 -36.54 14.09 -33.02
N PHE A 982 -37.70 13.68 -33.57
CA PHE A 982 -38.10 12.27 -33.58
C PHE A 982 -37.11 11.44 -34.40
N LEU A 983 -36.81 11.87 -35.62
CA LEU A 983 -35.92 11.16 -36.54
C LEU A 983 -34.49 11.06 -36.00
N ALA A 984 -33.96 12.12 -35.40
CA ALA A 984 -32.64 12.08 -34.76
C ALA A 984 -32.61 11.15 -33.53
N VAL A 985 -33.67 11.15 -32.72
CA VAL A 985 -33.79 10.24 -31.55
C VAL A 985 -33.98 8.79 -31.98
N GLU A 986 -34.69 8.53 -33.09
CA GLU A 986 -34.75 7.19 -33.69
C GLU A 986 -33.40 6.75 -34.25
N GLU A 987 -32.71 7.57 -35.05
CA GLU A 987 -31.40 7.24 -35.64
C GLU A 987 -30.36 6.89 -34.56
N GLU A 988 -30.21 7.74 -33.55
CA GLU A 988 -29.36 7.48 -32.37
C GLU A 988 -29.77 6.18 -31.65
N MET A 989 -31.08 5.94 -31.45
CA MET A 989 -31.55 4.74 -30.77
C MET A 989 -31.26 3.46 -31.57
N GLN A 990 -31.40 3.46 -32.90
CA GLN A 990 -31.02 2.32 -33.74
C GLN A 990 -29.49 2.12 -33.75
N ALA A 991 -28.70 3.19 -33.73
CA ALA A 991 -27.23 3.14 -33.70
C ALA A 991 -26.65 2.52 -32.40
N THR A 992 -27.47 2.32 -31.36
CA THR A 992 -27.04 1.70 -30.09
C THR A 992 -26.97 0.18 -30.08
N ILE A 993 -27.42 -0.51 -31.14
CA ILE A 993 -27.53 -1.98 -31.16
C ILE A 993 -26.15 -2.64 -31.32
N ARG A 994 -25.75 -3.48 -30.34
CA ARG A 994 -24.42 -4.15 -30.25
C ARG A 994 -24.51 -5.61 -29.74
N GLU A 995 -23.41 -6.38 -29.79
CA GLU A 995 -23.38 -7.86 -29.65
C GLU A 995 -23.26 -8.39 -28.22
N HIS A 996 -23.67 -9.65 -28.05
CA HIS A 996 -23.19 -10.53 -26.98
C HIS A 996 -22.69 -11.87 -27.55
N ARG A 997 -21.48 -12.29 -27.15
CA ARG A 997 -20.95 -13.64 -27.39
C ARG A 997 -21.16 -14.48 -26.13
N ASP A 998 -22.30 -15.16 -26.04
CA ASP A 998 -22.70 -15.94 -24.86
C ASP A 998 -23.43 -17.24 -25.21
N ASN A 999 -22.89 -17.95 -26.21
CA ASN A 999 -23.19 -19.35 -26.60
C ASN A 999 -24.67 -19.79 -26.61
N GLY A 1000 -25.61 -18.85 -26.83
CA GLY A 1000 -27.05 -19.10 -26.89
C GLY A 1000 -27.76 -19.37 -25.56
N GLN A 1001 -27.12 -19.19 -24.39
CA GLN A 1001 -27.71 -19.63 -23.11
C GLN A 1001 -28.55 -18.58 -22.37
N ALA A 1002 -28.38 -17.28 -22.66
CA ALA A 1002 -28.94 -16.20 -21.83
C ALA A 1002 -30.22 -15.50 -22.36
N GLY A 1003 -30.50 -15.55 -23.67
CA GLY A 1003 -31.66 -14.84 -24.26
C GLY A 1003 -31.73 -14.90 -25.78
N GLY A 1004 -32.77 -14.25 -26.33
CA GLY A 1004 -33.01 -14.13 -27.77
C GLY A 1004 -32.36 -12.90 -28.43
N TYR A 1005 -32.28 -12.96 -29.76
CA TYR A 1005 -31.58 -11.98 -30.60
C TYR A 1005 -32.54 -10.98 -31.28
N PHE A 1006 -32.07 -9.75 -31.48
CA PHE A 1006 -32.76 -8.72 -32.27
C PHE A 1006 -31.81 -7.92 -33.16
N THR A 1007 -32.34 -7.32 -34.23
CA THR A 1007 -31.55 -6.54 -35.22
C THR A 1007 -31.97 -5.08 -35.33
N ARG A 1008 -33.20 -4.73 -34.95
CA ARG A 1008 -33.69 -3.34 -34.92
C ARG A 1008 -34.70 -3.12 -33.80
N TYR A 1009 -34.80 -1.87 -33.37
CA TYR A 1009 -35.98 -1.41 -32.65
C TYR A 1009 -37.07 -1.01 -33.65
N ASN A 1010 -38.31 -0.96 -33.18
CA ASN A 1010 -39.43 -0.36 -33.88
C ASN A 1010 -39.97 0.75 -32.98
N ILE A 1011 -39.60 2.00 -33.25
CA ILE A 1011 -40.00 3.13 -32.41
C ILE A 1011 -41.49 3.37 -32.64
N ILE A 1012 -42.26 3.42 -31.55
CA ILE A 1012 -43.72 3.59 -31.57
C ILE A 1012 -44.06 5.05 -31.28
N ARG A 1013 -43.31 5.69 -30.38
CA ARG A 1013 -43.53 7.08 -29.97
C ARG A 1013 -42.29 7.65 -29.32
N VAL A 1014 -41.94 8.90 -29.62
CA VAL A 1014 -40.99 9.71 -28.86
C VAL A 1014 -41.78 10.83 -28.19
N GLN A 1015 -41.60 11.02 -26.88
CA GLN A 1015 -42.29 12.07 -26.11
C GLN A 1015 -41.24 13.00 -25.48
N LYS A 1016 -41.19 14.26 -25.90
CA LYS A 1016 -40.29 15.25 -25.32
C LYS A 1016 -40.75 15.60 -23.90
N VAL A 1017 -39.82 15.47 -22.96
CA VAL A 1017 -40.05 15.70 -21.54
C VAL A 1017 -39.88 17.19 -21.25
N GLN A 1018 -40.89 17.81 -20.65
CA GLN A 1018 -40.87 19.21 -20.24
C GLN A 1018 -41.12 19.31 -18.73
N ASN A 1019 -40.05 19.58 -17.96
CA ASN A 1019 -40.14 19.90 -16.54
C ASN A 1019 -39.24 21.11 -16.23
N ARG A 1020 -39.85 22.28 -16.13
CA ARG A 1020 -39.17 23.55 -15.88
C ARG A 1020 -38.31 23.54 -14.62
N LYS A 1021 -38.81 23.01 -13.49
CA LYS A 1021 -38.07 22.93 -12.21
C LYS A 1021 -36.81 22.05 -12.32
N LEU A 1022 -36.85 20.96 -13.10
CA LEU A 1022 -35.67 20.12 -13.35
C LEU A 1022 -34.70 20.77 -14.35
N TRP A 1023 -35.21 21.46 -15.38
CA TRP A 1023 -34.38 22.17 -16.36
C TRP A 1023 -33.61 23.34 -15.74
N GLU A 1024 -34.27 24.11 -14.87
CA GLU A 1024 -33.67 25.21 -14.10
C GLU A 1024 -32.52 24.69 -13.21
N ARG A 1025 -32.74 23.58 -12.47
CA ARG A 1025 -31.71 22.93 -11.64
C ARG A 1025 -30.54 22.38 -12.45
N TYR A 1026 -30.80 21.65 -13.54
CA TYR A 1026 -29.76 21.15 -14.44
C TYR A 1026 -28.92 22.29 -15.02
N THR A 1027 -29.57 23.39 -15.43
CA THR A 1027 -28.89 24.57 -15.98
C THR A 1027 -28.03 25.27 -14.91
N HIS A 1028 -28.55 25.44 -13.69
CA HIS A 1028 -27.80 25.99 -12.56
C HIS A 1028 -26.57 25.14 -12.22
N ARG A 1029 -26.72 23.83 -12.04
CA ARG A 1029 -25.57 22.97 -11.68
C ARG A 1029 -24.54 22.88 -12.81
N ARG A 1030 -24.97 22.96 -14.08
CA ARG A 1030 -24.06 23.05 -15.23
C ARG A 1030 -23.29 24.39 -15.25
N GLN A 1031 -23.90 25.48 -14.77
CA GLN A 1031 -23.25 26.79 -14.65
C GLN A 1031 -22.18 26.77 -13.55
N GLU A 1032 -22.51 26.30 -12.34
CA GLU A 1032 -21.54 26.10 -11.24
C GLU A 1032 -20.33 25.25 -11.70
N VAL A 1033 -20.59 24.09 -12.31
CA VAL A 1033 -19.54 23.18 -12.84
C VAL A 1033 -18.69 23.82 -13.96
N SER A 1034 -19.17 24.88 -14.61
CA SER A 1034 -18.36 25.64 -15.58
C SER A 1034 -17.52 26.71 -14.90
N GLU A 1035 -18.07 27.43 -13.92
CA GLU A 1035 -17.39 28.50 -13.19
C GLU A 1035 -16.23 27.96 -12.34
N GLU A 1036 -16.42 26.82 -11.67
CA GLU A 1036 -15.36 26.14 -10.90
C GLU A 1036 -14.25 25.56 -11.82
N ASN A 1037 -14.45 25.50 -13.14
CA ASN A 1037 -13.62 24.78 -14.11
C ASN A 1037 -13.29 25.65 -15.34
N ASN A 1038 -12.80 26.88 -15.11
CA ASN A 1038 -12.31 27.82 -16.13
C ASN A 1038 -13.34 28.13 -17.26
N MET A 1039 -14.60 28.31 -16.89
CA MET A 1039 -15.75 28.54 -17.78
C MET A 1039 -16.03 27.39 -18.77
N GLN A 1040 -15.57 26.16 -18.48
CA GLN A 1040 -15.86 24.97 -19.28
C GLN A 1040 -16.71 23.95 -18.52
N ALA A 1041 -17.93 23.72 -18.96
CA ALA A 1041 -18.79 22.64 -18.44
C ALA A 1041 -18.28 21.27 -18.93
N ASN A 1042 -17.30 20.68 -18.23
CA ASN A 1042 -16.80 19.32 -18.46
C ASN A 1042 -16.74 18.48 -17.16
N GLU A 1043 -16.55 17.18 -17.31
CA GLU A 1043 -16.80 16.18 -16.25
C GLU A 1043 -15.88 16.24 -15.01
N ARG A 1044 -14.81 17.04 -15.00
CA ARG A 1044 -13.86 17.10 -13.85
C ARG A 1044 -14.53 17.42 -12.51
N MET A 1045 -15.68 18.12 -12.52
CA MET A 1045 -16.42 18.50 -11.31
C MET A 1045 -17.83 17.91 -11.20
N LEU A 1046 -18.17 16.90 -12.03
CA LEU A 1046 -19.39 16.09 -11.81
C LEU A 1046 -19.34 15.25 -10.52
N PHE A 1047 -18.14 14.92 -10.04
CA PHE A 1047 -17.92 14.06 -8.87
C PHE A 1047 -17.49 14.81 -7.60
N HIS A 1048 -17.28 16.13 -7.71
CA HIS A 1048 -16.79 16.98 -6.63
C HIS A 1048 -17.91 17.93 -6.18
N GLY A 1049 -18.19 17.99 -4.86
CA GLY A 1049 -19.23 18.85 -4.28
C GLY A 1049 -20.22 18.13 -3.34
N SER A 1050 -20.36 16.81 -3.40
CA SER A 1050 -21.21 16.06 -2.46
C SER A 1050 -20.38 15.45 -1.31
N PRO A 1051 -20.60 15.83 -0.03
CA PRO A 1051 -19.94 15.21 1.12
C PRO A 1051 -20.13 13.69 1.20
N PHE A 1052 -21.23 13.19 0.60
CA PHE A 1052 -21.60 11.78 0.56
C PHE A 1052 -20.59 10.91 -0.19
N ILE A 1053 -20.01 11.40 -1.31
CA ILE A 1053 -18.99 10.66 -2.06
C ILE A 1053 -17.68 10.63 -1.28
N ASN A 1054 -17.27 11.75 -0.67
CA ASN A 1054 -16.07 11.78 0.15
C ASN A 1054 -16.20 10.84 1.36
N ALA A 1055 -17.38 10.76 1.98
CA ALA A 1055 -17.67 9.78 3.03
C ALA A 1055 -17.58 8.32 2.54
N ILE A 1056 -18.14 7.99 1.36
CA ILE A 1056 -18.06 6.63 0.80
C ILE A 1056 -16.61 6.25 0.47
N VAL A 1057 -15.84 7.17 -0.12
CA VAL A 1057 -14.43 6.94 -0.50
C VAL A 1057 -13.51 6.87 0.73
N GLN A 1058 -13.78 7.64 1.79
CA GLN A 1058 -12.93 7.72 3.00
C GLN A 1058 -13.41 6.85 4.19
N LYS A 1059 -14.57 6.20 4.12
CA LYS A 1059 -15.11 5.34 5.21
C LYS A 1059 -15.71 4.01 4.75
N GLY A 1060 -15.93 3.84 3.44
CA GLY A 1060 -16.71 2.73 2.90
C GLY A 1060 -18.22 2.93 3.06
N PHE A 1061 -18.99 2.03 2.46
CA PHE A 1061 -20.45 2.10 2.41
C PHE A 1061 -21.09 1.50 3.68
N ASP A 1062 -21.76 2.32 4.49
CA ASP A 1062 -22.57 1.91 5.64
C ASP A 1062 -24.06 2.17 5.36
N GLU A 1063 -24.85 1.11 5.20
CA GLU A 1063 -26.25 1.17 4.77
C GLU A 1063 -27.13 1.99 5.74
N ARG A 1064 -26.73 2.14 7.00
CA ARG A 1064 -27.52 2.83 8.04
C ARG A 1064 -27.64 4.34 7.80
N HIS A 1065 -26.70 4.94 7.08
CA HIS A 1065 -26.76 6.36 6.71
C HIS A 1065 -27.70 6.65 5.53
N ALA A 1066 -28.13 5.62 4.78
CA ALA A 1066 -29.07 5.78 3.68
C ALA A 1066 -30.52 6.06 4.15
N TYR A 1067 -30.87 5.65 5.38
CA TYR A 1067 -32.26 5.68 5.88
C TYR A 1067 -32.76 7.07 6.31
N ILE A 1068 -31.87 8.08 6.36
CA ILE A 1068 -32.20 9.46 6.76
C ILE A 1068 -32.53 10.33 5.52
N GLY A 1069 -32.16 9.89 4.32
CA GLY A 1069 -32.62 10.48 3.06
C GLY A 1069 -33.98 9.91 2.66
N GLY A 1070 -34.95 10.79 2.39
CA GLY A 1070 -36.30 10.38 1.98
C GLY A 1070 -36.35 9.53 0.71
N MET A 1071 -37.46 8.80 0.54
CA MET A 1071 -37.69 7.83 -0.53
C MET A 1071 -37.54 8.42 -1.95
N PHE A 1072 -37.17 7.54 -2.89
CA PHE A 1072 -36.97 7.75 -4.34
C PHE A 1072 -35.66 8.43 -4.79
N GLY A 1073 -34.80 7.63 -5.44
CA GLY A 1073 -33.58 8.09 -6.11
C GLY A 1073 -32.58 6.92 -6.27
N ALA A 1074 -32.50 6.33 -7.47
CA ALA A 1074 -31.59 5.20 -7.72
C ALA A 1074 -30.12 5.66 -7.86
N GLY A 1075 -29.19 4.72 -7.66
CA GLY A 1075 -27.76 5.02 -7.50
C GLY A 1075 -26.89 4.81 -8.75
N ILE A 1076 -25.65 5.26 -8.62
CA ILE A 1076 -24.53 5.01 -9.55
C ILE A 1076 -23.51 4.14 -8.79
N TYR A 1077 -23.04 3.05 -9.39
CA TYR A 1077 -22.04 2.15 -8.79
C TYR A 1077 -20.85 1.96 -9.73
N PHE A 1078 -19.67 2.45 -9.34
CA PHE A 1078 -18.39 2.03 -9.91
C PHE A 1078 -17.77 0.92 -9.02
N ALA A 1079 -18.11 -0.34 -9.32
CA ALA A 1079 -17.45 -1.51 -8.72
C ALA A 1079 -17.77 -2.79 -9.51
N GLU A 1080 -16.75 -3.50 -9.99
CA GLU A 1080 -16.90 -4.81 -10.68
C GLU A 1080 -17.46 -5.91 -9.76
N HIS A 1081 -17.47 -5.72 -8.44
CA HIS A 1081 -17.75 -6.75 -7.44
C HIS A 1081 -18.82 -6.36 -6.40
N SER A 1082 -19.66 -5.35 -6.66
CA SER A 1082 -20.78 -5.03 -5.78
C SER A 1082 -21.93 -6.03 -5.96
N SER A 1083 -22.29 -6.73 -4.89
CA SER A 1083 -23.34 -7.74 -4.88
C SER A 1083 -24.77 -7.17 -5.04
N LYS A 1084 -24.95 -5.84 -5.01
CA LYS A 1084 -26.23 -5.16 -5.24
C LYS A 1084 -26.38 -4.55 -6.64
N SER A 1085 -25.32 -4.02 -7.26
CA SER A 1085 -25.42 -3.50 -8.65
C SER A 1085 -25.68 -4.62 -9.66
N ASN A 1086 -25.06 -5.79 -9.47
CA ASN A 1086 -25.31 -6.96 -10.30
C ASN A 1086 -26.76 -7.48 -10.20
N GLN A 1087 -27.53 -7.13 -9.16
CA GLN A 1087 -28.93 -7.54 -9.01
C GLN A 1087 -29.88 -6.81 -9.97
N TYR A 1088 -29.48 -5.65 -10.51
CA TYR A 1088 -30.28 -4.88 -11.47
C TYR A 1088 -29.94 -5.20 -12.94
N VAL A 1089 -28.79 -5.85 -13.18
CA VAL A 1089 -28.41 -6.40 -14.49
C VAL A 1089 -28.78 -7.89 -14.59
N TYR A 1090 -28.58 -8.64 -13.51
CA TYR A 1090 -29.03 -10.02 -13.31
C TYR A 1090 -30.01 -10.07 -12.12
N GLY A 1091 -31.31 -9.97 -12.43
CA GLY A 1091 -32.38 -9.98 -11.42
C GLY A 1091 -32.26 -11.15 -10.43
N ILE A 1092 -32.22 -10.85 -9.14
CA ILE A 1092 -32.39 -11.89 -8.10
C ILE A 1092 -33.82 -12.43 -8.19
N GLY A 1093 -33.91 -13.74 -8.46
CA GLY A 1093 -35.12 -14.35 -9.00
C GLY A 1093 -35.17 -14.14 -10.51
N GLY A 1094 -34.82 -15.19 -11.26
CA GLY A 1094 -34.78 -15.13 -12.72
C GLY A 1094 -36.13 -14.73 -13.30
N GLY A 1095 -36.20 -13.54 -13.90
CA GLY A 1095 -37.40 -12.99 -14.50
C GLY A 1095 -38.06 -13.97 -15.47
N ILE A 1096 -39.36 -14.21 -15.27
CA ILE A 1096 -40.13 -15.26 -15.96
C ILE A 1096 -40.30 -14.96 -17.46
N GLY A 1097 -40.02 -13.73 -17.90
CA GLY A 1097 -40.40 -13.25 -19.22
C GLY A 1097 -41.58 -12.27 -19.16
N CYS A 1098 -41.79 -11.47 -20.21
CA CYS A 1098 -42.81 -10.39 -20.22
C CYS A 1098 -44.12 -10.96 -19.63
N PRO A 1099 -44.70 -10.40 -18.54
CA PRO A 1099 -45.58 -11.15 -17.64
C PRO A 1099 -46.76 -11.88 -18.33
N SER A 1100 -47.30 -11.29 -19.41
CA SER A 1100 -48.36 -11.86 -20.24
C SER A 1100 -47.94 -13.07 -21.09
N HIS A 1101 -46.66 -13.15 -21.49
CA HIS A 1101 -46.14 -14.11 -22.47
C HIS A 1101 -45.06 -15.07 -21.92
N LYS A 1102 -44.46 -14.76 -20.77
CA LYS A 1102 -43.40 -15.57 -20.12
C LYS A 1102 -42.20 -15.90 -21.02
N ASP A 1103 -41.88 -14.96 -21.93
CA ASP A 1103 -40.67 -14.96 -22.76
C ASP A 1103 -39.72 -13.85 -22.28
N LYS A 1104 -38.48 -14.24 -21.93
CA LYS A 1104 -37.40 -13.35 -21.47
C LYS A 1104 -37.03 -12.28 -22.49
N SER A 1105 -37.20 -12.56 -23.78
CA SER A 1105 -36.83 -11.69 -24.89
C SER A 1105 -38.05 -11.25 -25.72
N CYS A 1106 -39.24 -11.24 -25.11
CA CYS A 1106 -40.52 -10.99 -25.79
C CYS A 1106 -40.50 -9.77 -26.72
N TYR A 1107 -40.70 -10.05 -28.01
CA TYR A 1107 -40.75 -9.10 -29.13
C TYR A 1107 -42.11 -8.39 -29.26
N MET A 1108 -43.17 -8.96 -28.68
CA MET A 1108 -44.55 -8.46 -28.83
C MET A 1108 -44.90 -7.31 -27.87
N CYS A 1109 -44.32 -7.33 -26.66
CA CYS A 1109 -44.55 -6.32 -25.62
C CYS A 1109 -43.84 -4.99 -25.99
N PRO A 1110 -44.54 -3.84 -26.04
CA PRO A 1110 -43.88 -2.54 -26.10
C PRO A 1110 -43.12 -2.25 -24.81
N ARG A 1111 -42.04 -1.48 -24.92
CA ARG A 1111 -41.09 -1.12 -23.87
C ARG A 1111 -40.89 0.39 -23.86
N GLN A 1112 -40.36 0.92 -22.76
CA GLN A 1112 -40.07 2.35 -22.61
C GLN A 1112 -38.63 2.62 -22.16
N LEU A 1113 -38.07 3.72 -22.64
CA LEU A 1113 -36.70 4.16 -22.40
C LEU A 1113 -36.69 5.69 -22.20
N LEU A 1114 -35.86 6.20 -21.30
CA LEU A 1114 -35.76 7.61 -20.96
C LEU A 1114 -34.37 8.15 -21.36
N LEU A 1115 -34.32 8.85 -22.50
CA LEU A 1115 -33.10 9.47 -23.02
C LEU A 1115 -32.84 10.79 -22.27
N CYS A 1116 -31.65 10.91 -21.69
CA CYS A 1116 -31.31 11.99 -20.77
C CYS A 1116 -30.12 12.82 -21.29
N ARG A 1117 -30.22 14.15 -21.14
CA ARG A 1117 -29.14 15.10 -21.40
C ARG A 1117 -28.20 15.20 -20.21
N VAL A 1118 -26.91 15.18 -20.49
CA VAL A 1118 -25.81 15.16 -19.52
C VAL A 1118 -24.75 16.21 -19.89
N ALA A 1119 -23.82 16.51 -18.98
CA ALA A 1119 -22.63 17.31 -19.28
C ALA A 1119 -21.42 16.37 -19.46
N LEU A 1120 -20.80 16.36 -20.65
CA LEU A 1120 -19.69 15.46 -21.01
C LEU A 1120 -18.63 16.19 -21.85
N GLY A 1121 -17.37 15.75 -21.78
CA GLY A 1121 -16.20 16.47 -22.26
C GLY A 1121 -15.07 15.59 -22.84
N LYS A 1122 -15.36 14.89 -23.94
CA LYS A 1122 -14.38 14.29 -24.90
C LYS A 1122 -13.47 13.15 -24.38
N SER A 1123 -14.06 11.97 -24.29
CA SER A 1123 -13.66 10.86 -25.17
C SER A 1123 -14.92 10.08 -25.59
N PHE A 1124 -15.06 9.53 -26.79
CA PHE A 1124 -14.14 9.38 -27.93
C PHE A 1124 -14.61 10.21 -29.16
N LEU A 1125 -14.40 9.73 -30.38
CA LEU A 1125 -14.80 10.38 -31.64
C LEU A 1125 -16.30 10.21 -31.96
N GLN A 1126 -16.82 11.19 -32.71
CA GLN A 1126 -18.23 11.37 -33.12
C GLN A 1126 -19.23 11.74 -32.01
N TYR A 1127 -20.33 12.36 -32.47
CA TYR A 1127 -21.30 13.09 -31.66
C TYR A 1127 -22.13 12.17 -30.75
N SER A 1128 -22.36 12.60 -29.49
CA SER A 1128 -23.49 12.18 -28.64
C SER A 1128 -23.43 12.89 -27.29
N ALA A 1129 -24.28 13.91 -27.08
CA ALA A 1129 -24.38 14.66 -25.80
C ALA A 1129 -25.46 14.09 -24.85
N MET A 1130 -25.84 12.83 -25.07
CA MET A 1130 -27.02 12.20 -24.49
C MET A 1130 -26.69 10.76 -24.09
N LYS A 1131 -27.22 10.28 -22.97
CA LYS A 1131 -27.13 8.87 -22.55
C LYS A 1131 -28.53 8.30 -22.30
N MET A 1132 -28.74 7.04 -22.71
CA MET A 1132 -30.00 6.33 -22.47
C MET A 1132 -30.07 5.77 -21.06
N ALA A 1133 -31.22 5.90 -20.40
CA ALA A 1133 -31.54 5.21 -19.16
C ALA A 1133 -32.85 4.42 -19.31
N HIS A 1134 -32.91 3.19 -18.81
CA HIS A 1134 -34.17 2.44 -18.77
C HIS A 1134 -35.03 2.88 -17.57
N ALA A 1135 -36.31 3.12 -17.82
CA ALA A 1135 -37.31 3.23 -16.77
C ALA A 1135 -37.79 1.82 -16.37
N PRO A 1136 -37.82 1.44 -15.08
CA PRO A 1136 -38.33 0.14 -14.65
C PRO A 1136 -39.87 0.14 -14.78
N PRO A 1137 -40.44 -0.83 -15.53
CA PRO A 1137 -40.91 -2.03 -14.83
C PRO A 1137 -40.71 -3.36 -15.60
N GLY A 1138 -40.34 -4.42 -14.88
CA GLY A 1138 -40.28 -5.80 -15.40
C GLY A 1138 -38.98 -6.19 -16.14
N HIS A 1139 -38.07 -6.89 -15.44
CA HIS A 1139 -36.71 -7.26 -15.90
C HIS A 1139 -36.68 -8.22 -17.11
N HIS A 1140 -36.30 -7.76 -18.32
CA HIS A 1140 -36.27 -8.61 -19.53
C HIS A 1140 -35.11 -8.31 -20.49
N SER A 1141 -34.02 -9.08 -20.39
CA SER A 1141 -32.77 -8.93 -21.17
C SER A 1141 -32.88 -9.38 -22.63
N VAL A 1142 -32.19 -8.68 -23.55
CA VAL A 1142 -32.16 -8.98 -25.00
C VAL A 1142 -30.81 -8.57 -25.62
N ILE A 1143 -30.38 -9.21 -26.72
CA ILE A 1143 -29.02 -9.16 -27.29
C ILE A 1143 -28.99 -8.80 -28.80
N GLY A 1144 -28.06 -7.94 -29.25
CA GLY A 1144 -27.89 -7.49 -30.66
C GLY A 1144 -26.61 -8.04 -31.37
N ARG A 1145 -25.96 -7.25 -32.27
CA ARG A 1145 -24.69 -7.55 -33.01
C ARG A 1145 -23.82 -6.30 -33.30
N PRO A 1146 -22.45 -6.36 -33.41
CA PRO A 1146 -21.79 -6.11 -34.72
C PRO A 1146 -20.42 -6.79 -35.00
N SER A 1147 -19.32 -6.45 -34.30
CA SER A 1147 -17.92 -6.65 -34.75
C SER A 1147 -16.89 -6.70 -33.59
N ALA A 1148 -15.64 -7.10 -33.88
CA ALA A 1148 -14.61 -7.42 -32.87
C ALA A 1148 -13.61 -6.27 -32.61
N GLY A 1149 -13.33 -5.97 -31.33
CA GLY A 1149 -12.27 -5.02 -30.94
C GLY A 1149 -12.40 -4.42 -29.54
N GLY A 1150 -12.28 -5.24 -28.49
CA GLY A 1150 -12.33 -4.79 -27.09
C GLY A 1150 -13.75 -4.72 -26.49
N LEU A 1151 -13.81 -4.62 -25.16
CA LEU A 1151 -15.08 -4.51 -24.42
C LEU A 1151 -15.44 -3.03 -24.25
N HIS A 1152 -16.52 -2.61 -24.91
CA HIS A 1152 -17.23 -1.36 -24.65
C HIS A 1152 -18.73 -1.71 -24.47
N PHE A 1153 -19.15 -1.87 -23.22
CA PHE A 1153 -20.57 -1.99 -22.87
C PHE A 1153 -21.08 -0.67 -22.29
N ALA A 1154 -22.35 -0.35 -22.55
CA ALA A 1154 -22.96 0.90 -22.10
C ALA A 1154 -23.19 0.89 -20.58
N GLU A 1155 -22.59 1.87 -19.89
CA GLU A 1155 -22.72 2.06 -18.44
C GLU A 1155 -24.15 2.49 -18.09
N TYR A 1156 -24.85 1.72 -17.23
CA TYR A 1156 -26.10 2.19 -16.62
C TYR A 1156 -25.80 3.18 -15.48
N VAL A 1157 -25.87 4.47 -15.80
CA VAL A 1157 -25.69 5.57 -14.85
C VAL A 1157 -27.04 6.24 -14.58
N VAL A 1158 -27.63 5.98 -13.40
CA VAL A 1158 -28.83 6.72 -12.98
C VAL A 1158 -28.41 7.99 -12.24
N TYR A 1159 -28.45 9.11 -12.96
CA TYR A 1159 -28.10 10.42 -12.42
C TYR A 1159 -29.10 10.90 -11.37
N ARG A 1160 -28.62 11.61 -10.34
CA ARG A 1160 -29.50 12.48 -9.54
C ARG A 1160 -30.15 13.52 -10.45
N GLY A 1161 -31.40 13.87 -10.18
CA GLY A 1161 -32.23 14.80 -11.00
C GLY A 1161 -31.78 16.27 -11.05
N GLU A 1162 -30.51 16.53 -10.73
CA GLU A 1162 -29.84 17.84 -10.77
C GLU A 1162 -28.54 17.77 -11.61
N GLN A 1163 -28.11 16.57 -12.01
CA GLN A 1163 -26.91 16.32 -12.83
C GLN A 1163 -27.23 15.88 -14.26
N ALA A 1164 -28.47 15.44 -14.51
CA ALA A 1164 -28.99 15.16 -15.84
C ALA A 1164 -30.44 15.61 -15.96
N TYR A 1165 -30.85 15.99 -17.17
CA TYR A 1165 -32.22 16.32 -17.50
C TYR A 1165 -32.84 15.19 -18.35
N PRO A 1166 -33.93 14.53 -17.90
CA PRO A 1166 -34.67 13.61 -18.76
C PRO A 1166 -35.29 14.42 -19.91
N GLU A 1167 -34.99 14.08 -21.16
CA GLU A 1167 -35.36 14.91 -22.32
C GLU A 1167 -36.34 14.23 -23.27
N TYR A 1168 -36.26 12.90 -23.45
CA TYR A 1168 -37.24 12.17 -24.26
C TYR A 1168 -37.61 10.82 -23.63
N LEU A 1169 -38.91 10.53 -23.51
CA LEU A 1169 -39.45 9.21 -23.19
C LEU A 1169 -39.82 8.50 -24.50
N ILE A 1170 -39.09 7.44 -24.82
CA ILE A 1170 -39.20 6.70 -26.07
C ILE A 1170 -39.95 5.38 -25.79
N THR A 1171 -41.06 5.16 -26.48
CA THR A 1171 -41.80 3.89 -26.47
C THR A 1171 -41.48 3.12 -27.75
N TYR A 1172 -41.11 1.85 -27.63
CA TYR A 1172 -40.59 1.04 -28.74
C TYR A 1172 -40.93 -0.45 -28.61
N LYS A 1173 -40.82 -1.21 -29.69
CA LYS A 1173 -40.78 -2.68 -29.69
C LYS A 1173 -39.42 -3.18 -30.18
N ILE A 1174 -39.14 -4.46 -29.92
CA ILE A 1174 -37.92 -5.14 -30.35
C ILE A 1174 -38.28 -6.12 -31.46
N VAL A 1175 -37.55 -6.09 -32.57
CA VAL A 1175 -37.88 -6.89 -33.77
C VAL A 1175 -36.95 -8.11 -33.86
N LYS A 1176 -37.55 -9.31 -33.88
CA LYS A 1176 -36.84 -10.57 -34.15
C LYS A 1176 -36.26 -10.54 -35.58
N PRO A 1177 -35.05 -11.08 -35.84
CA PRO A 1177 -34.60 -11.35 -37.21
C PRO A 1177 -35.58 -12.30 -37.93
N GLU A 1178 -35.78 -12.09 -39.22
CA GLU A 1178 -36.64 -12.94 -40.04
C GLU A 1178 -35.93 -14.25 -40.39
N ASP A 1179 -36.61 -15.39 -40.19
CA ASP A 1179 -36.06 -16.73 -40.46
C ASP A 1179 -36.09 -17.05 -41.97
N ASN A 1180 -35.19 -16.45 -42.75
CA ASN A 1180 -34.97 -16.78 -44.15
C ASN A 1180 -34.37 -18.19 -44.29
N GLY A 1181 -35.20 -19.24 -44.28
CA GLY A 1181 -34.72 -20.62 -44.33
C GLY A 1181 -35.78 -21.71 -44.31
N SER A 1182 -36.64 -21.80 -45.32
CA SER A 1182 -37.37 -23.04 -45.62
C SER A 1182 -36.38 -24.06 -46.24
N GLY A 1183 -35.89 -25.02 -45.47
CA GLY A 1183 -34.92 -26.00 -46.00
C GLY A 1183 -34.49 -27.11 -45.03
N ASN A 1184 -35.23 -28.22 -45.05
CA ASN A 1184 -34.91 -29.60 -44.68
C ASN A 1184 -34.32 -29.96 -43.29
N GLU A 1185 -34.79 -31.10 -42.80
CA GLU A 1185 -34.15 -31.93 -41.79
C GLU A 1185 -32.88 -32.61 -42.36
N GLU A 1186 -31.85 -32.88 -41.54
CA GLU A 1186 -31.29 -34.23 -41.30
C GLU A 1186 -29.98 -34.22 -40.45
N THR A 1187 -29.89 -35.18 -39.52
CA THR A 1187 -28.66 -35.71 -38.88
C THR A 1187 -27.64 -34.76 -38.23
N ARG A 1188 -27.72 -34.59 -36.90
CA ARG A 1188 -26.89 -35.38 -35.94
C ARG A 1188 -27.23 -35.13 -34.48
#